data_AF-A0A2E0KWQ5-F1
#
_entry.id   AF-A0A2E0KWQ5-F1
#
_cell.length_a   1.000
_cell.length_b   1.000
_cell.length_c   1.000
_cell.angle_alpha   90.00
_cell.angle_beta   90.00
_cell.angle_gamma   90.00
#
_symmetry.space_group_name_H-M   'P 1'
#
loop_
_entity.id
_entity.type
_entity.pdbx_description
1 polymer ?
#
loop_
_entity_poly.entity_id
_entity_poly.type
_entity_poly.pdbx_seq_one_letter_code
_entity_poly.pdbx_strand_id
1 'polypeptide(L)'
;MLVSHDHSRVVGWTFPLAVHFEPGIVRSASLTEFYETNEEACIVEKRRLHFYQSLVAQKQEVVDTLKQDLKMYFNGQEQIVHGPQIAFFEKDLASRAFPEVFKLADNDKDGLVPLENLNPIGPGVFQIRQFVIFAHEYFRRALFRLNTLNAEFLTELQNLDKGLRARVALDRDMIGLADDFSMPIELMYVWGPKFDDDLASIQDGVAVFASKDGSERFFSGVSSTEFWWKSDGSQHKFEVEEIADRDHPYYRGEKQFGCRFAHSIITDSTGVAYHLDGAIRMYSEVKMANRLEKRINKAGKHSYYTKIWRIDGEIDTVTWKSLVSSYFRDNTLVGEYLGGVDDNPYLRNMPTGNTSMQDHCGAKYAYIPYSMNAGDGLRVSISYHQVEQPLVDGPLTHHIASNDRLSDGEKEIWILDSRLIDFLKILIDSGASTQKLEEFSIVKFQDGYVNFPTIIHAKDKLAENFDLTQNIIQQVVNIWHAKGLDLVIAYSLGFHIEDRIVLISTMGHLEDIWTWVNSPVSRIPLDKEAIDNWSERIADYLDNRYTPAGDCPPLGNTLKDSGLLAILRQQPQNLIYEYIRDDYGLRLDVNQSSLDQQALDLMQSRQMSLSTGFILHKLTCSNCNSEYAQCECNSLLDSNVGRRIDSCTPLHPHWTDRPNG
;
A
#
# COMPACT_ATOMS: atom_id res chain seq x y z
N MET A 1 -1.75 -5.56 -13.93
CA MET A 1 -2.88 -4.94 -13.21
C MET A 1 -2.51 -3.50 -12.92
N LEU A 2 -3.29 -2.52 -13.38
CA LEU A 2 -3.00 -1.09 -13.17
C LEU A 2 -3.86 -0.58 -12.01
N VAL A 3 -3.22 -0.23 -10.88
CA VAL A 3 -3.89 0.49 -9.79
C VAL A 3 -3.85 1.98 -10.12
N SER A 4 -5.02 2.62 -10.21
CA SER A 4 -5.11 4.05 -10.53
C SER A 4 -5.43 4.91 -9.31
N HIS A 5 -5.00 6.17 -9.35
CA HIS A 5 -5.18 7.16 -8.29
C HIS A 5 -5.50 8.54 -8.90
N ASP A 6 -5.77 9.54 -8.06
CA ASP A 6 -5.91 10.92 -8.52
C ASP A 6 -4.55 11.51 -8.96
N HIS A 7 -4.29 11.50 -10.26
CA HIS A 7 -3.07 12.04 -10.87
C HIS A 7 -3.05 13.56 -10.98
N SER A 8 -4.14 14.24 -10.59
CA SER A 8 -4.16 15.71 -10.53
C SER A 8 -3.58 16.27 -9.25
N ARG A 9 -3.52 15.46 -8.18
CA ARG A 9 -3.17 15.89 -6.82
C ARG A 9 -2.09 14.98 -6.25
N VAL A 10 -0.91 15.10 -6.84
CA VAL A 10 0.26 14.36 -6.39
C VAL A 10 0.75 15.00 -5.10
N VAL A 11 0.68 14.29 -3.98
CA VAL A 11 1.16 14.76 -2.66
C VAL A 11 2.39 13.98 -2.16
N GLY A 12 2.75 12.94 -2.90
CA GLY A 12 3.81 12.02 -2.54
C GLY A 12 4.02 10.95 -3.60
N TRP A 13 4.98 10.08 -3.35
CA TRP A 13 5.30 8.96 -4.21
C TRP A 13 5.45 7.69 -3.37
N THR A 14 4.87 6.59 -3.83
CA THR A 14 4.91 5.32 -3.12
C THR A 14 5.72 4.30 -3.90
N PHE A 15 6.67 3.67 -3.22
CA PHE A 15 7.49 2.58 -3.74
C PHE A 15 7.04 1.27 -3.09
N PRO A 16 6.69 0.23 -3.88
CA PRO A 16 6.50 -1.10 -3.32
C PRO A 16 7.78 -1.56 -2.63
N LEU A 17 7.67 -1.98 -1.37
CA LEU A 17 8.81 -2.43 -0.56
C LEU A 17 8.85 -3.95 -0.46
N ALA A 18 7.75 -4.56 -0.04
CA ALA A 18 7.67 -5.99 0.20
C ALA A 18 6.23 -6.52 0.10
N VAL A 19 6.11 -7.83 -0.12
CA VAL A 19 4.90 -8.58 0.19
C VAL A 19 5.12 -9.29 1.52
N HIS A 20 4.24 -9.04 2.48
CA HIS A 20 4.33 -9.55 3.84
C HIS A 20 3.21 -10.55 4.11
N PHE A 21 3.57 -11.65 4.78
CA PHE A 21 2.69 -12.75 5.15
C PHE A 21 2.71 -12.95 6.66
N GLU A 22 1.53 -13.05 7.23
CA GLU A 22 1.29 -13.51 8.59
C GLU A 22 -0.01 -14.34 8.63
N PRO A 23 -0.25 -15.15 9.67
CA PRO A 23 -1.50 -15.91 9.77
C PRO A 23 -2.74 -15.01 9.60
N GLY A 24 -3.59 -15.37 8.63
CA GLY A 24 -4.85 -14.72 8.28
C GLY A 24 -4.72 -13.43 7.47
N ILE A 25 -3.50 -12.95 7.18
CA ILE A 25 -3.28 -11.64 6.55
C ILE A 25 -2.09 -11.67 5.58
N VAL A 26 -2.35 -11.20 4.35
CA VAL A 26 -1.30 -10.87 3.35
C VAL A 26 -1.38 -9.39 3.03
N ARG A 27 -0.23 -8.69 3.05
CA ARG A 27 -0.15 -7.24 2.82
C ARG A 27 0.92 -6.89 1.81
N SER A 28 0.67 -5.85 1.02
CA SER A 28 1.72 -5.12 0.34
C SER A 28 2.23 -4.01 1.27
N ALA A 29 3.50 -4.07 1.65
CA ALA A 29 4.18 -3.00 2.34
C ALA A 29 4.83 -2.06 1.32
N SER A 30 4.74 -0.76 1.57
CA SER A 30 5.29 0.27 0.68
C SER A 30 5.93 1.40 1.47
N LEU A 31 6.95 2.03 0.88
CA LEU A 31 7.52 3.27 1.38
C LEU A 31 6.86 4.44 0.67
N THR A 32 6.26 5.35 1.43
CA THR A 32 5.64 6.56 0.88
C THR A 32 6.47 7.77 1.27
N GLU A 33 6.94 8.49 0.27
CA GLU A 33 7.57 9.79 0.44
C GLU A 33 6.52 10.88 0.24
N PHE A 34 6.39 11.79 1.21
CA PHE A 34 5.60 13.01 1.09
C PHE A 34 6.55 14.19 0.92
N TYR A 35 6.11 15.23 0.20
CA TYR A 35 6.88 16.47 0.10
C TYR A 35 6.33 17.52 1.06
N GLU A 36 7.22 18.25 1.71
CA GLU A 36 6.88 19.41 2.55
C GLU A 36 7.39 20.72 1.91
N THR A 37 8.32 20.61 0.96
CA THR A 37 8.94 21.74 0.26
C THR A 37 8.67 21.71 -1.25
N ASN A 38 8.81 22.86 -1.91
CA ASN A 38 8.69 22.97 -3.36
C ASN A 38 9.79 22.17 -4.11
N GLU A 39 10.96 22.00 -3.50
CA GLU A 39 12.08 21.24 -4.07
C GLU A 39 11.75 19.75 -4.11
N GLU A 40 11.26 19.21 -3.01
CA GLU A 40 10.76 17.83 -2.92
C GLU A 40 9.57 17.61 -3.86
N ALA A 41 8.65 18.57 -3.95
CA ALA A 41 7.54 18.51 -4.91
C ALA A 41 8.04 18.38 -6.36
N CYS A 42 9.10 19.12 -6.72
CA CYS A 42 9.71 19.00 -8.04
C CYS A 42 10.35 17.62 -8.28
N ILE A 43 10.92 16.99 -7.26
CA ILE A 43 11.50 15.64 -7.34
C ILE A 43 10.38 14.61 -7.59
N VAL A 44 9.31 14.68 -6.81
CA VAL A 44 8.14 13.79 -6.96
C VAL A 44 7.53 13.95 -8.35
N GLU A 45 7.40 15.18 -8.84
CA GLU A 45 6.87 15.45 -10.19
C GLU A 45 7.77 14.88 -11.29
N LYS A 46 9.10 14.99 -11.17
CA LYS A 46 10.03 14.36 -12.10
C LYS A 46 9.89 12.83 -12.12
N ARG A 47 9.72 12.20 -10.96
CA ARG A 47 9.49 10.75 -10.87
C ARG A 47 8.18 10.35 -11.53
N ARG A 48 7.12 11.12 -11.30
CA ARG A 48 5.83 10.92 -11.97
C ARG A 48 5.98 10.97 -13.49
N LEU A 49 6.63 12.00 -14.03
CA LEU A 49 6.88 12.12 -15.46
C LEU A 49 7.70 10.95 -16.01
N HIS A 50 8.76 10.56 -15.29
CA HIS A 50 9.60 9.43 -15.67
C HIS A 50 8.82 8.10 -15.69
N PHE A 51 7.97 7.86 -14.69
CA PHE A 51 7.09 6.69 -14.65
C PHE A 51 6.15 6.63 -15.85
N TYR A 52 5.51 7.74 -16.22
CA TYR A 52 4.66 7.76 -17.41
C TYR A 52 5.44 7.56 -18.71
N GLN A 53 6.64 8.14 -18.81
CA GLN A 53 7.52 7.91 -19.96
C GLN A 53 7.93 6.45 -20.09
N SER A 54 8.23 5.77 -18.98
CA SER A 54 8.61 4.36 -19.00
C SER A 54 7.43 3.45 -19.37
N LEU A 55 6.22 3.75 -18.90
CA LEU A 55 5.01 3.05 -19.33
C LEU A 55 4.73 3.19 -20.83
N VAL A 56 4.89 4.39 -21.38
CA VAL A 56 4.75 4.62 -22.82
C VAL A 56 5.82 3.84 -23.61
N ALA A 57 7.07 3.86 -23.14
CA ALA A 57 8.17 3.14 -23.79
C ALA A 57 7.95 1.62 -23.79
N GLN A 58 7.38 1.05 -22.73
CA GLN A 58 7.02 -0.37 -22.66
C GLN A 58 5.95 -0.79 -23.68
N LYS A 59 5.15 0.16 -24.17
CA LYS A 59 4.07 -0.05 -25.14
C LYS A 59 4.33 0.63 -26.48
N GLN A 60 5.60 0.75 -26.88
CA GLN A 60 5.98 1.46 -28.10
C GLN A 60 5.30 0.91 -29.36
N GLU A 61 5.08 -0.40 -29.47
CA GLU A 61 4.38 -1.02 -30.60
C GLU A 61 2.93 -0.52 -30.75
N VAL A 62 2.23 -0.32 -29.63
CA VAL A 62 0.86 0.23 -29.60
C VAL A 62 0.87 1.70 -30.05
N VAL A 63 1.85 2.47 -29.57
CA VAL A 63 2.05 3.87 -29.96
C VAL A 63 2.29 3.99 -31.46
N ASP A 64 3.17 3.17 -32.01
CA ASP A 64 3.52 3.20 -33.44
C ASP A 64 2.33 2.82 -34.31
N THR A 65 1.57 1.80 -33.90
CA THR A 65 0.32 1.36 -34.57
C THR A 65 -0.71 2.49 -34.61
N LEU A 66 -1.01 3.11 -33.46
CA LEU A 66 -1.94 4.25 -33.40
C LEU A 66 -1.46 5.41 -34.27
N LYS A 67 -0.16 5.73 -34.20
CA LYS A 67 0.41 6.86 -34.93
C LYS A 67 0.32 6.64 -36.44
N GLN A 68 0.55 5.42 -36.90
CA GLN A 68 0.41 5.05 -38.31
C GLN A 68 -1.04 5.17 -38.77
N ASP A 69 -1.97 4.57 -38.02
CA ASP A 69 -3.37 4.47 -38.43
C ASP A 69 -4.12 5.81 -38.33
N LEU A 70 -3.76 6.67 -37.37
CA LEU A 70 -4.39 7.98 -37.17
C LEU A 70 -3.68 9.12 -37.91
N LYS A 71 -2.60 8.85 -38.64
CA LYS A 71 -1.73 9.84 -39.28
C LYS A 71 -2.48 10.90 -40.10
N MET A 72 -3.52 10.50 -40.82
CA MET A 72 -4.31 11.40 -41.68
C MET A 72 -5.26 12.34 -40.92
N TYR A 73 -5.48 12.09 -39.62
CA TYR A 73 -6.39 12.85 -38.76
C TYR A 73 -5.68 13.81 -37.78
N PHE A 74 -4.36 13.73 -37.67
CA PHE A 74 -3.55 14.62 -36.84
C PHE A 74 -3.36 16.00 -37.48
N ASN A 75 -3.28 17.03 -36.64
CA ASN A 75 -2.94 18.40 -37.06
C ASN A 75 -1.57 18.86 -36.51
N GLY A 76 -0.77 17.94 -35.96
CA GLY A 76 0.56 18.24 -35.41
C GLY A 76 0.55 18.72 -33.96
N GLN A 77 -0.58 18.56 -33.25
CA GLN A 77 -0.72 18.88 -31.82
C GLN A 77 -1.02 17.65 -30.98
N GLU A 78 -0.90 16.46 -31.56
CA GLU A 78 -1.18 15.20 -30.91
C GLU A 78 -0.26 14.96 -29.72
N GLN A 79 -0.84 14.48 -28.62
CA GLN A 79 -0.13 14.11 -27.41
C GLN A 79 -0.47 12.67 -27.05
N ILE A 80 0.51 11.97 -26.48
CA ILE A 80 0.34 10.61 -25.99
C ILE A 80 -0.01 10.68 -24.51
N VAL A 81 -1.02 9.90 -24.12
CA VAL A 81 -1.37 9.70 -22.72
C VAL A 81 -1.41 8.21 -22.42
N HIS A 82 -1.03 7.88 -21.20
CA HIS A 82 -1.17 6.54 -20.64
C HIS A 82 -2.13 6.62 -19.44
N GLY A 83 -3.42 6.34 -19.70
CA GLY A 83 -4.43 6.12 -18.65
C GLY A 83 -4.55 4.63 -18.34
N PRO A 84 -5.75 4.01 -18.41
CA PRO A 84 -5.89 2.54 -18.40
C PRO A 84 -5.30 1.85 -19.64
N GLN A 85 -4.99 2.63 -20.68
CA GLN A 85 -4.38 2.21 -21.94
C GLN A 85 -3.62 3.38 -22.59
N ILE A 86 -2.85 3.09 -23.63
CA ILE A 86 -2.26 4.10 -24.51
C ILE A 86 -3.37 4.73 -25.38
N ALA A 87 -3.36 6.05 -25.46
CA ALA A 87 -4.22 6.82 -26.35
C ALA A 87 -3.49 8.05 -26.89
N PHE A 88 -3.90 8.50 -28.07
CA PHE A 88 -3.61 9.85 -28.54
C PHE A 88 -4.75 10.77 -28.17
N PHE A 89 -4.42 11.99 -27.76
CA PHE A 89 -5.37 13.06 -27.68
C PHE A 89 -4.90 14.29 -28.46
N GLU A 90 -5.82 14.86 -29.21
CA GLU A 90 -5.71 16.15 -29.87
C GLU A 90 -7.12 16.71 -29.97
N LYS A 91 -7.30 18.04 -29.87
CA LYS A 91 -8.63 18.65 -29.97
C LYS A 91 -9.39 18.12 -31.19
N ASP A 92 -10.60 17.61 -30.98
CA ASP A 92 -11.52 17.05 -31.99
C ASP A 92 -10.98 15.84 -32.78
N LEU A 93 -9.92 15.16 -32.33
CA LEU A 93 -9.33 14.01 -33.03
C LEU A 93 -10.33 12.87 -33.25
N ALA A 94 -11.04 12.45 -32.21
CA ALA A 94 -12.06 11.40 -32.30
C ALA A 94 -13.20 11.81 -33.23
N SER A 95 -13.61 13.08 -33.17
CA SER A 95 -14.65 13.63 -34.05
C SER A 95 -14.23 13.64 -35.52
N ARG A 96 -12.96 13.91 -35.82
CA ARG A 96 -12.42 13.85 -37.20
C ARG A 96 -12.27 12.42 -37.71
N ALA A 97 -11.82 11.50 -36.86
CA ALA A 97 -11.58 10.12 -37.23
C ALA A 97 -12.88 9.32 -37.42
N PHE A 98 -13.91 9.60 -36.60
CA PHE A 98 -15.18 8.87 -36.57
C PHE A 98 -16.41 9.79 -36.64
N PRO A 99 -16.55 10.62 -37.69
CA PRO A 99 -17.64 11.58 -37.79
C PRO A 99 -19.03 10.93 -37.77
N GLU A 100 -19.15 9.66 -38.15
CA GLU A 100 -20.40 8.90 -38.08
C GLU A 100 -20.96 8.77 -36.65
N VAL A 101 -20.10 8.63 -35.65
CA VAL A 101 -20.51 8.52 -34.24
C VAL A 101 -20.90 9.89 -33.70
N PHE A 102 -20.06 10.90 -33.96
CA PHE A 102 -20.28 12.25 -33.43
C PHE A 102 -21.43 12.99 -34.12
N LYS A 103 -21.82 12.60 -35.34
CA LYS A 103 -23.10 13.06 -35.95
C LYS A 103 -24.32 12.68 -35.12
N LEU A 104 -24.29 11.55 -34.38
CA LEU A 104 -25.39 11.19 -33.48
C LEU A 104 -25.48 12.18 -32.31
N ALA A 105 -24.33 12.58 -31.77
CA ALA A 105 -24.25 13.62 -30.74
C ALA A 105 -24.74 14.97 -31.26
N ASP A 106 -24.33 15.37 -32.48
CA ASP A 106 -24.71 16.66 -33.07
C ASP A 106 -26.21 16.75 -33.39
N ASN A 107 -26.91 15.61 -33.52
CA ASN A 107 -28.37 15.55 -33.67
C ASN A 107 -29.13 15.64 -32.32
N ASP A 108 -28.45 15.52 -31.19
CA ASP A 108 -29.02 15.75 -29.86
C ASP A 108 -28.69 17.17 -29.39
N LYS A 109 -29.69 17.90 -28.91
CA LYS A 109 -29.54 19.29 -28.44
C LYS A 109 -28.47 19.46 -27.35
N ASP A 110 -28.19 18.39 -26.60
CA ASP A 110 -27.26 18.38 -25.48
C ASP A 110 -25.92 17.70 -25.85
N GLY A 111 -25.73 17.26 -27.11
CA GLY A 111 -24.49 16.64 -27.57
C GLY A 111 -24.29 15.19 -27.10
N LEU A 112 -25.37 14.47 -26.77
CA LEU A 112 -25.32 13.11 -26.22
C LEU A 112 -25.59 12.03 -27.28
N VAL A 113 -24.90 10.90 -27.18
CA VAL A 113 -25.10 9.71 -28.03
C VAL A 113 -25.95 8.68 -27.29
N PRO A 114 -26.97 8.07 -27.94
CA PRO A 114 -27.69 6.94 -27.37
C PRO A 114 -26.75 5.76 -27.09
N LEU A 115 -26.80 5.19 -25.87
CA LEU A 115 -25.94 4.08 -25.48
C LEU A 115 -26.16 2.83 -26.32
N GLU A 116 -27.38 2.62 -26.81
CA GLU A 116 -27.73 1.49 -27.70
C GLU A 116 -26.98 1.50 -29.05
N ASN A 117 -26.39 2.64 -29.42
CA ASN A 117 -25.59 2.81 -30.64
C ASN A 117 -24.09 2.58 -30.41
N LEU A 118 -23.67 2.25 -29.19
CA LEU A 118 -22.27 2.08 -28.81
C LEU A 118 -22.00 0.63 -28.41
N ASN A 119 -20.76 0.17 -28.63
CA ASN A 119 -20.32 -1.17 -28.26
C ASN A 119 -19.36 -1.09 -27.05
N PRO A 120 -19.85 -1.23 -25.81
CA PRO A 120 -18.99 -1.13 -24.63
C PRO A 120 -18.06 -2.35 -24.52
N ILE A 121 -16.77 -2.11 -24.31
CA ILE A 121 -15.79 -3.14 -23.92
C ILE A 121 -15.33 -2.97 -22.46
N GLY A 122 -15.74 -1.86 -21.85
CA GLY A 122 -15.55 -1.54 -20.43
C GLY A 122 -16.40 -0.34 -20.03
N PRO A 123 -16.38 0.07 -18.76
CA PRO A 123 -17.16 1.21 -18.27
C PRO A 123 -16.74 2.52 -18.95
N GLY A 124 -17.61 3.08 -19.80
CA GLY A 124 -17.38 4.27 -20.60
C GLY A 124 -16.29 4.12 -21.66
N VAL A 125 -15.99 2.90 -22.09
CA VAL A 125 -15.02 2.62 -23.17
C VAL A 125 -15.74 1.86 -24.27
N PHE A 126 -15.79 2.46 -25.46
CA PHE A 126 -16.60 1.96 -26.57
C PHE A 126 -15.72 1.62 -27.76
N GLN A 127 -15.82 0.38 -28.24
CA GLN A 127 -15.07 -0.08 -29.40
C GLN A 127 -15.69 0.42 -30.70
N ILE A 128 -14.84 0.93 -31.59
CA ILE A 128 -15.16 1.25 -32.98
C ILE A 128 -14.05 0.70 -33.88
N ARG A 129 -14.38 -0.36 -34.64
CA ARG A 129 -13.41 -1.12 -35.44
C ARG A 129 -12.26 -1.61 -34.52
N GLN A 130 -11.00 -1.34 -34.85
CA GLN A 130 -9.84 -1.66 -34.02
C GLN A 130 -9.55 -0.61 -32.91
N PHE A 131 -10.29 0.50 -32.90
CA PHE A 131 -10.06 1.60 -31.97
C PHE A 131 -11.06 1.59 -30.83
N VAL A 132 -10.79 2.43 -29.85
CA VAL A 132 -11.73 2.79 -28.80
C VAL A 132 -11.88 4.29 -28.70
N ILE A 133 -13.11 4.69 -28.35
CA ILE A 133 -13.47 6.04 -27.94
C ILE A 133 -14.01 5.98 -26.51
N PHE A 134 -13.92 7.10 -25.81
CA PHE A 134 -14.19 7.15 -24.37
C PHE A 134 -15.44 7.99 -24.09
N ALA A 135 -16.10 7.71 -22.98
CA ALA A 135 -17.02 8.65 -22.36
C ALA A 135 -16.28 9.96 -22.03
N HIS A 136 -17.01 11.06 -22.00
CA HIS A 136 -16.47 12.40 -21.81
C HIS A 136 -15.50 12.50 -20.62
N GLU A 137 -14.45 13.31 -20.73
CA GLU A 137 -13.41 13.45 -19.70
C GLU A 137 -13.92 13.81 -18.30
N TYR A 138 -15.11 14.42 -18.23
CA TYR A 138 -15.78 14.80 -16.99
C TYR A 138 -16.38 13.61 -16.21
N PHE A 139 -16.39 12.41 -16.78
CA PHE A 139 -16.62 11.20 -16.01
C PHE A 139 -15.40 10.77 -15.19
N ARG A 140 -14.23 11.38 -15.42
CA ARG A 140 -13.00 10.98 -14.73
C ARG A 140 -12.91 11.59 -13.34
N ARG A 141 -12.18 10.93 -12.43
CA ARG A 141 -11.92 11.46 -11.09
C ARG A 141 -11.35 12.88 -11.18
N ALA A 142 -11.82 13.79 -10.34
CA ALA A 142 -11.45 15.21 -10.36
C ALA A 142 -11.66 15.90 -11.73
N LEU A 143 -12.48 15.33 -12.60
CA LEU A 143 -12.70 15.78 -13.98
C LEU A 143 -11.40 15.87 -14.81
N PHE A 144 -10.38 15.08 -14.45
CA PHE A 144 -9.05 15.15 -15.02
C PHE A 144 -8.78 14.01 -16.00
N ARG A 145 -8.33 14.34 -17.22
CA ARG A 145 -8.24 13.41 -18.35
C ARG A 145 -7.33 12.19 -18.11
N LEU A 146 -6.29 12.33 -17.29
CA LEU A 146 -5.37 11.24 -16.96
C LEU A 146 -5.94 10.28 -15.90
N ASN A 147 -6.99 10.67 -15.18
CA ASN A 147 -7.62 9.81 -14.20
C ASN A 147 -8.57 8.81 -14.87
N THR A 148 -8.93 7.76 -14.14
CA THR A 148 -9.92 6.77 -14.53
C THR A 148 -11.33 7.35 -14.63
N LEU A 149 -12.12 6.76 -15.53
CA LEU A 149 -13.55 6.99 -15.64
C LEU A 149 -14.28 6.49 -14.38
N ASN A 150 -15.45 7.06 -14.09
CA ASN A 150 -16.34 6.61 -13.02
C ASN A 150 -16.97 5.25 -13.37
N ALA A 151 -16.21 4.19 -13.10
CA ALA A 151 -16.53 2.83 -13.53
C ALA A 151 -17.86 2.34 -12.97
N GLU A 152 -18.17 2.65 -11.71
CA GLU A 152 -19.43 2.24 -11.06
C GLU A 152 -20.63 2.86 -11.78
N PHE A 153 -20.67 4.19 -11.85
CA PHE A 153 -21.76 4.90 -12.53
C PHE A 153 -21.91 4.50 -14.00
N LEU A 154 -20.80 4.38 -14.74
CA LEU A 154 -20.85 4.03 -16.16
C LEU A 154 -21.28 2.57 -16.37
N THR A 155 -20.93 1.67 -15.45
CA THR A 155 -21.42 0.29 -15.48
C THR A 155 -22.93 0.26 -15.25
N GLU A 156 -23.42 0.97 -14.23
CA GLU A 156 -24.85 1.10 -13.95
C GLU A 156 -25.60 1.66 -15.17
N LEU A 157 -25.14 2.80 -15.70
CA LEU A 157 -25.76 3.47 -16.85
C LEU A 157 -25.79 2.59 -18.10
N GLN A 158 -24.72 1.84 -18.39
CA GLN A 158 -24.62 0.94 -19.54
C GLN A 158 -25.49 -0.31 -19.41
N ASN A 159 -25.78 -0.76 -18.19
CA ASN A 159 -26.57 -1.95 -17.92
C ASN A 159 -28.07 -1.68 -17.74
N LEU A 160 -28.51 -0.43 -17.86
CA LEU A 160 -29.93 -0.07 -17.79
C LEU A 160 -30.74 -0.74 -18.90
N ASP A 161 -32.03 -0.97 -18.61
CA ASP A 161 -32.98 -1.46 -19.61
C ASP A 161 -33.07 -0.50 -20.81
N LYS A 162 -33.19 -1.05 -22.03
CA LYS A 162 -33.26 -0.26 -23.26
C LYS A 162 -34.45 0.72 -23.29
N GLY A 163 -35.53 0.40 -22.56
CA GLY A 163 -36.69 1.27 -22.37
C GLY A 163 -36.38 2.60 -21.69
N LEU A 164 -35.26 2.69 -20.96
CA LEU A 164 -34.81 3.92 -20.27
C LEU A 164 -34.04 4.90 -21.17
N ARG A 165 -33.81 4.54 -22.45
CA ARG A 165 -33.24 5.42 -23.51
C ARG A 165 -32.00 6.21 -23.05
N ALA A 166 -31.11 5.54 -22.33
CA ALA A 166 -29.93 6.16 -21.75
C ALA A 166 -28.99 6.72 -22.83
N ARG A 167 -28.40 7.89 -22.55
CA ARG A 167 -27.49 8.61 -23.44
C ARG A 167 -26.27 9.11 -22.67
N VAL A 168 -25.15 9.22 -23.37
CA VAL A 168 -23.85 9.59 -22.79
C VAL A 168 -23.10 10.56 -23.72
N ALA A 169 -22.35 11.50 -23.13
CA ALA A 169 -21.40 12.32 -23.87
C ALA A 169 -20.11 11.55 -24.11
N LEU A 170 -19.54 11.72 -25.30
CA LEU A 170 -18.28 11.11 -25.69
C LEU A 170 -17.14 12.13 -25.68
N ASP A 171 -15.94 11.68 -25.39
CA ASP A 171 -14.72 12.45 -25.52
C ASP A 171 -14.41 12.68 -27.01
N ARG A 172 -14.45 13.94 -27.44
CA ARG A 172 -14.22 14.34 -28.84
C ARG A 172 -12.75 14.32 -29.23
N ASP A 173 -11.84 14.24 -28.26
CA ASP A 173 -10.42 14.48 -28.43
C ASP A 173 -9.57 13.20 -28.41
N MET A 174 -10.07 12.10 -27.85
CA MET A 174 -9.22 10.95 -27.48
C MET A 174 -9.56 9.66 -28.19
N ILE A 175 -8.54 8.97 -28.73
CA ILE A 175 -8.65 7.67 -29.40
C ILE A 175 -7.53 6.75 -28.89
N GLY A 176 -7.87 5.48 -28.58
CA GLY A 176 -6.92 4.42 -28.28
C GLY A 176 -7.14 3.15 -29.12
N LEU A 177 -6.39 2.08 -28.85
CA LEU A 177 -6.63 0.76 -29.45
C LEU A 177 -7.49 -0.12 -28.55
N ALA A 178 -8.33 -0.95 -29.16
CA ALA A 178 -9.15 -1.93 -28.44
C ALA A 178 -8.29 -3.04 -27.82
N ASP A 179 -7.30 -3.54 -28.55
CA ASP A 179 -6.45 -4.65 -28.10
C ASP A 179 -5.52 -4.29 -26.92
N ASP A 180 -5.30 -2.99 -26.67
CA ASP A 180 -4.51 -2.49 -25.53
C ASP A 180 -5.39 -2.21 -24.29
N PHE A 181 -6.71 -2.33 -24.40
CA PHE A 181 -7.61 -2.01 -23.29
C PHE A 181 -7.45 -3.01 -22.15
N SER A 182 -7.21 -2.49 -20.95
CA SER A 182 -7.20 -3.27 -19.72
C SER A 182 -8.04 -2.58 -18.66
N MET A 183 -8.82 -3.36 -17.90
CA MET A 183 -9.63 -2.82 -16.82
C MET A 183 -8.69 -2.30 -15.70
N PRO A 184 -8.70 -1.00 -15.38
CA PRO A 184 -7.97 -0.50 -14.22
C PRO A 184 -8.64 -1.00 -12.94
N ILE A 185 -7.83 -1.26 -11.91
CA ILE A 185 -8.35 -1.41 -10.55
C ILE A 185 -8.24 -0.06 -9.87
N GLU A 186 -9.32 0.36 -9.25
CA GLU A 186 -9.32 1.52 -8.40
C GLU A 186 -10.09 1.21 -7.14
N LEU A 187 -9.38 1.25 -6.01
CA LEU A 187 -9.96 1.02 -4.70
C LEU A 187 -10.55 2.35 -4.23
N MET A 188 -11.86 2.39 -4.08
CA MET A 188 -12.56 3.53 -3.50
C MET A 188 -13.58 3.03 -2.49
N TYR A 189 -13.83 3.86 -1.49
CA TYR A 189 -14.95 3.65 -0.60
C TYR A 189 -16.16 4.37 -1.16
N VAL A 190 -17.23 3.62 -1.42
CA VAL A 190 -18.48 4.16 -1.95
C VAL A 190 -19.56 3.92 -0.92
N TRP A 191 -20.23 4.99 -0.53
CA TRP A 191 -21.32 4.94 0.43
C TRP A 191 -22.61 4.54 -0.28
N GLY A 192 -23.16 3.37 0.08
CA GLY A 192 -24.36 2.78 -0.51
C GLY A 192 -25.43 2.46 0.54
N PRO A 193 -26.60 3.13 0.53
CA PRO A 193 -27.62 2.97 1.59
C PRO A 193 -28.59 1.78 1.50
N LYS A 194 -29.31 1.57 2.62
CA LYS A 194 -30.76 1.28 2.68
C LYS A 194 -31.50 2.61 2.69
N PHE A 195 -32.63 2.72 2.00
CA PHE A 195 -33.30 4.01 1.80
C PHE A 195 -34.79 4.00 2.18
N ASP A 196 -35.39 5.18 2.35
CA ASP A 196 -36.85 5.37 2.33
C ASP A 196 -37.31 5.63 0.88
N ASP A 197 -38.27 4.85 0.38
CA ASP A 197 -38.60 4.76 -1.05
C ASP A 197 -39.66 5.75 -1.55
N ASP A 198 -40.19 6.62 -0.68
CA ASP A 198 -41.20 7.61 -1.07
C ASP A 198 -40.59 8.97 -1.45
N LEU A 199 -40.15 9.11 -2.71
CA LEU A 199 -39.63 10.37 -3.27
C LEU A 199 -40.66 11.51 -3.28
N ALA A 200 -41.96 11.20 -3.31
CA ALA A 200 -43.04 12.19 -3.37
C ALA A 200 -43.34 12.84 -2.01
N SER A 201 -42.89 12.21 -0.92
CA SER A 201 -43.05 12.74 0.44
C SER A 201 -42.05 13.86 0.80
N ILE A 202 -41.03 14.10 -0.03
CA ILE A 202 -39.95 15.03 0.27
C ILE A 202 -40.43 16.48 0.16
N GLN A 203 -40.17 17.27 1.20
CA GLN A 203 -40.60 18.67 1.28
C GLN A 203 -39.83 19.59 0.33
N ASP A 204 -40.55 20.55 -0.25
CA ASP A 204 -39.98 21.64 -1.03
C ASP A 204 -39.00 22.47 -0.19
N GLY A 205 -37.83 22.76 -0.76
CA GLY A 205 -36.80 23.52 -0.07
C GLY A 205 -35.39 23.15 -0.50
N VAL A 206 -34.43 23.89 0.06
CA VAL A 206 -32.99 23.62 -0.13
C VAL A 206 -32.43 23.02 1.15
N ALA A 207 -31.89 21.81 1.05
CA ALA A 207 -31.08 21.18 2.09
C ALA A 207 -29.59 21.32 1.74
N VAL A 208 -28.75 21.50 2.75
CA VAL A 208 -27.31 21.74 2.59
C VAL A 208 -26.59 20.82 3.54
N PHE A 209 -25.74 19.98 2.98
CA PHE A 209 -24.84 19.11 3.72
C PHE A 209 -23.43 19.63 3.51
N ALA A 210 -22.66 19.80 4.58
CA ALA A 210 -21.30 20.32 4.52
C ALA A 210 -20.35 19.28 5.11
N SER A 211 -19.17 19.17 4.52
CA SER A 211 -18.11 18.28 5.00
C SER A 211 -17.76 18.65 6.44
N LYS A 212 -17.88 17.69 7.36
CA LYS A 212 -17.82 17.94 8.81
C LYS A 212 -16.39 18.01 9.33
N ASP A 213 -15.46 17.33 8.67
CA ASP A 213 -14.04 17.31 9.01
C ASP A 213 -13.14 17.84 7.88
N GLY A 214 -11.91 18.20 8.25
CA GLY A 214 -10.92 18.71 7.30
C GLY A 214 -10.42 17.65 6.33
N SER A 215 -10.47 16.37 6.69
CA SER A 215 -9.98 15.24 5.87
C SER A 215 -10.89 14.95 4.68
N GLU A 216 -12.20 14.82 4.86
CA GLU A 216 -13.19 14.58 3.80
C GLU A 216 -13.13 15.69 2.76
N ARG A 217 -13.11 16.95 3.19
CA ARG A 217 -12.96 18.11 2.30
C ARG A 217 -11.58 18.12 1.62
N PHE A 218 -10.52 17.69 2.31
CA PHE A 218 -9.17 17.63 1.75
C PHE A 218 -9.07 16.61 0.60
N PHE A 219 -9.62 15.40 0.78
CA PHE A 219 -9.56 14.33 -0.22
C PHE A 219 -10.58 14.52 -1.35
N SER A 220 -11.85 14.80 -1.03
CA SER A 220 -12.91 14.96 -2.06
C SER A 220 -12.75 16.27 -2.85
N GLY A 221 -12.29 17.34 -2.21
CA GLY A 221 -12.37 18.71 -2.77
C GLY A 221 -13.78 19.30 -2.75
N VAL A 222 -14.74 18.63 -2.09
CA VAL A 222 -16.12 19.07 -1.94
C VAL A 222 -16.27 19.76 -0.59
N SER A 223 -16.73 21.01 -0.61
CA SER A 223 -17.01 21.79 0.59
C SER A 223 -18.41 21.50 1.14
N SER A 224 -19.38 21.34 0.25
CA SER A 224 -20.78 21.08 0.56
C SER A 224 -21.51 20.54 -0.66
N THR A 225 -22.69 19.96 -0.43
CA THR A 225 -23.63 19.56 -1.47
C THR A 225 -24.99 20.15 -1.15
N GLU A 226 -25.62 20.78 -2.15
CA GLU A 226 -26.94 21.40 -2.00
C GLU A 226 -27.99 20.61 -2.77
N PHE A 227 -29.07 20.22 -2.09
CA PHE A 227 -30.20 19.47 -2.63
C PHE A 227 -31.42 20.38 -2.65
N TRP A 228 -32.09 20.48 -3.80
CA TRP A 228 -33.23 21.36 -3.98
C TRP A 228 -34.43 20.59 -4.55
N TRP A 229 -35.48 20.53 -3.74
CA TRP A 229 -36.79 20.05 -4.15
C TRP A 229 -37.72 21.24 -4.40
N LYS A 230 -38.48 21.15 -5.49
CA LYS A 230 -39.53 22.11 -5.83
C LYS A 230 -40.68 21.41 -6.53
N SER A 231 -41.91 21.74 -6.15
CA SER A 231 -43.11 21.32 -6.84
C SER A 231 -43.70 22.48 -7.65
N ASP A 232 -44.26 22.17 -8.82
CA ASP A 232 -45.11 23.10 -9.58
C ASP A 232 -46.60 22.69 -9.56
N GLY A 233 -46.97 21.76 -8.68
CA GLY A 233 -48.34 21.25 -8.52
C GLY A 233 -48.73 20.14 -9.51
N SER A 234 -47.83 19.78 -10.42
CA SER A 234 -47.99 18.62 -11.32
C SER A 234 -46.76 17.70 -11.36
N GLN A 235 -45.59 18.24 -11.00
CA GLN A 235 -44.32 17.54 -10.99
C GLN A 235 -43.49 18.00 -9.80
N HIS A 236 -42.80 17.05 -9.17
CA HIS A 236 -41.67 17.32 -8.28
C HIS A 236 -40.37 17.34 -9.08
N LYS A 237 -39.55 18.35 -8.85
CA LYS A 237 -38.23 18.49 -9.48
C LYS A 237 -37.16 18.43 -8.41
N PHE A 238 -36.19 17.56 -8.65
CA PHE A 238 -34.97 17.44 -7.87
C PHE A 238 -33.81 18.09 -8.62
N GLU A 239 -33.03 18.89 -7.92
CA GLU A 239 -31.74 19.39 -8.38
C GLU A 239 -30.72 19.20 -7.26
N VAL A 240 -29.53 18.70 -7.59
CA VAL A 240 -28.42 18.55 -6.66
C VAL A 240 -27.15 19.09 -7.28
N GLU A 241 -26.35 19.80 -6.50
CA GLU A 241 -25.09 20.41 -6.92
C GLU A 241 -24.00 20.21 -5.87
N GLU A 242 -22.86 19.67 -6.30
CA GLU A 242 -21.61 19.69 -5.55
C GLU A 242 -21.02 21.10 -5.52
N ILE A 243 -20.51 21.54 -4.39
CA ILE A 243 -19.80 22.82 -4.26
C ILE A 243 -18.32 22.52 -4.02
N ALA A 244 -17.57 22.47 -5.11
CA ALA A 244 -16.13 22.29 -5.08
C ALA A 244 -15.42 23.61 -4.77
N ASP A 245 -14.52 23.63 -3.80
CA ASP A 245 -13.75 24.82 -3.42
C ASP A 245 -12.27 24.72 -3.79
N ARG A 246 -11.92 23.68 -4.56
CA ARG A 246 -10.61 23.50 -5.19
C ARG A 246 -10.72 23.61 -6.70
N ASP A 247 -9.66 24.14 -7.30
CA ASP A 247 -9.59 24.40 -8.72
C ASP A 247 -9.35 23.13 -9.56
N HIS A 248 -9.81 23.19 -10.80
CA HIS A 248 -9.63 22.17 -11.82
C HIS A 248 -8.18 22.19 -12.34
N PRO A 249 -7.51 21.04 -12.36
CA PRO A 249 -6.05 20.94 -12.44
C PRO A 249 -5.37 21.31 -13.77
N TYR A 250 -6.05 21.83 -14.80
CA TYR A 250 -5.35 22.05 -16.09
C TYR A 250 -5.86 23.13 -17.05
N TYR A 251 -6.72 24.07 -16.63
CA TYR A 251 -7.01 25.20 -17.52
C TYR A 251 -5.84 26.20 -17.50
N ARG A 252 -4.97 26.12 -18.52
CA ARG A 252 -3.81 27.01 -18.73
C ARG A 252 -4.22 28.49 -18.59
N GLY A 253 -3.93 29.07 -17.43
CA GLY A 253 -3.96 30.51 -17.16
C GLY A 253 -5.04 31.00 -16.19
N GLU A 254 -6.14 30.27 -15.97
CA GLU A 254 -7.24 30.74 -15.11
C GLU A 254 -7.83 29.59 -14.27
N LYS A 255 -8.02 29.83 -12.97
CA LYS A 255 -8.68 28.87 -12.07
C LYS A 255 -10.12 28.63 -12.50
N GLN A 256 -10.48 27.35 -12.62
CA GLN A 256 -11.85 26.92 -12.86
C GLN A 256 -12.29 25.94 -11.78
N PHE A 257 -13.59 25.84 -11.51
CA PHE A 257 -14.16 25.01 -10.46
C PHE A 257 -15.29 24.19 -11.05
N GLY A 258 -15.10 22.88 -11.13
CA GLY A 258 -16.07 21.96 -11.72
C GLY A 258 -16.98 21.37 -10.65
N CYS A 259 -18.26 21.73 -10.72
CA CYS A 259 -19.30 21.26 -9.80
C CYS A 259 -20.18 20.24 -10.52
N ARG A 260 -20.25 18.99 -10.02
CA ARG A 260 -21.22 18.03 -10.57
C ARG A 260 -22.63 18.48 -10.22
N PHE A 261 -23.54 18.28 -11.15
CA PHE A 261 -24.94 18.64 -11.04
C PHE A 261 -25.81 17.50 -11.58
N ALA A 262 -26.90 17.18 -10.89
CA ALA A 262 -27.91 16.27 -11.40
C ALA A 262 -29.30 16.88 -11.27
N HIS A 263 -30.17 16.53 -12.23
CA HIS A 263 -31.54 17.00 -12.30
C HIS A 263 -32.48 15.82 -12.55
N SER A 264 -33.58 15.75 -11.81
CA SER A 264 -34.63 14.77 -12.03
C SER A 264 -36.02 15.39 -12.01
N ILE A 265 -36.94 14.76 -12.74
CA ILE A 265 -38.36 15.08 -12.71
C ILE A 265 -39.15 13.84 -12.32
N ILE A 266 -39.95 13.99 -11.27
CA ILE A 266 -40.80 12.98 -10.66
C ILE A 266 -42.26 13.35 -10.97
N THR A 267 -43.06 12.35 -11.34
CA THR A 267 -44.48 12.56 -11.60
C THR A 267 -45.29 12.34 -10.32
N ASP A 268 -46.07 13.34 -9.90
CA ASP A 268 -46.86 13.30 -8.66
C ASP A 268 -47.87 12.16 -8.62
N SER A 269 -48.34 11.68 -9.78
CA SER A 269 -49.32 10.59 -9.88
C SER A 269 -48.75 9.20 -9.62
N THR A 270 -47.45 8.99 -9.84
CA THR A 270 -46.80 7.68 -9.70
C THR A 270 -45.72 7.65 -8.64
N GLY A 271 -45.18 8.81 -8.24
CA GLY A 271 -44.00 8.90 -7.36
C GLY A 271 -42.71 8.46 -8.04
N VAL A 272 -42.75 8.20 -9.36
CA VAL A 272 -41.64 7.63 -10.14
C VAL A 272 -40.93 8.74 -10.92
N ALA A 273 -39.60 8.69 -10.94
CA ALA A 273 -38.77 9.56 -11.76
C ALA A 273 -38.91 9.15 -13.23
N TYR A 274 -39.21 10.07 -14.14
CA TYR A 274 -39.32 9.76 -15.58
C TYR A 274 -38.18 10.38 -16.41
N HIS A 275 -37.39 11.24 -15.77
CA HIS A 275 -36.26 11.93 -16.37
C HIS A 275 -35.18 12.11 -15.31
N LEU A 276 -33.94 11.80 -15.66
CA LEU A 276 -32.76 12.01 -14.83
C LEU A 276 -31.58 12.37 -15.75
N ASP A 277 -30.91 13.49 -15.49
CA ASP A 277 -29.72 13.90 -16.22
C ASP A 277 -28.63 14.43 -15.31
N GLY A 278 -27.39 14.37 -15.80
CA GLY A 278 -26.22 14.84 -15.09
C GLY A 278 -25.34 15.71 -15.97
N ALA A 279 -24.77 16.74 -15.34
CA ALA A 279 -23.95 17.75 -15.98
C ALA A 279 -22.81 18.21 -15.07
N ILE A 280 -21.83 18.88 -15.67
CA ILE A 280 -20.85 19.70 -14.96
C ILE A 280 -21.21 21.16 -15.11
N ARG A 281 -21.20 21.89 -13.99
CA ARG A 281 -21.22 23.36 -13.95
C ARG A 281 -19.81 23.85 -13.68
N MET A 282 -19.18 24.41 -14.70
CA MET A 282 -17.83 24.96 -14.60
C MET A 282 -17.91 26.47 -14.29
N TYR A 283 -17.23 26.88 -13.22
CA TYR A 283 -17.17 28.26 -12.74
C TYR A 283 -15.75 28.81 -12.89
N SER A 284 -15.60 30.09 -13.26
CA SER A 284 -14.35 30.82 -13.05
C SER A 284 -14.20 31.22 -11.59
N GLU A 285 -13.00 31.61 -11.14
CA GLU A 285 -12.75 32.06 -9.76
C GLU A 285 -13.79 33.08 -9.24
N VAL A 286 -14.07 34.13 -10.02
CA VAL A 286 -15.05 35.17 -9.64
C VAL A 286 -16.47 34.60 -9.53
N LYS A 287 -16.87 33.72 -10.46
CA LYS A 287 -18.20 33.11 -10.46
C LYS A 287 -18.35 32.09 -9.34
N MET A 288 -17.28 31.37 -9.01
CA MET A 288 -17.26 30.41 -7.90
C MET A 288 -17.37 31.13 -6.56
N ALA A 289 -16.65 32.23 -6.36
CA ALA A 289 -16.79 33.08 -5.17
C ALA A 289 -18.26 33.52 -4.98
N ASN A 290 -18.93 33.95 -6.07
CA ASN A 290 -20.34 34.29 -5.99
C ASN A 290 -21.27 33.08 -5.75
N ARG A 291 -20.91 31.91 -6.29
CA ARG A 291 -21.65 30.66 -6.09
C ARG A 291 -21.59 30.18 -4.64
N LEU A 292 -20.45 30.34 -3.97
CA LEU A 292 -20.25 29.99 -2.55
C LEU A 292 -21.13 30.81 -1.59
N GLU A 293 -21.48 32.05 -1.96
CA GLU A 293 -22.30 32.95 -1.14
C GLU A 293 -23.82 32.75 -1.30
N LYS A 294 -24.23 31.98 -2.31
CA LYS A 294 -25.65 31.83 -2.69
C LYS A 294 -26.07 30.38 -2.60
N ARG A 295 -27.32 30.14 -2.20
CA ARG A 295 -27.97 28.83 -2.33
C ARG A 295 -28.32 28.55 -3.79
N ILE A 296 -28.38 27.28 -4.17
CA ILE A 296 -28.71 26.80 -5.53
C ILE A 296 -29.96 27.48 -6.10
N ASN A 297 -31.00 27.70 -5.28
CA ASN A 297 -32.25 28.36 -5.69
C ASN A 297 -32.11 29.88 -5.95
N LYS A 298 -31.00 30.51 -5.54
CA LYS A 298 -30.69 31.94 -5.70
C LYS A 298 -29.44 32.20 -6.54
N ALA A 299 -28.66 31.17 -6.86
CA ALA A 299 -27.38 31.29 -7.55
C ALA A 299 -27.54 31.69 -9.03
N GLY A 300 -28.68 31.36 -9.66
CA GLY A 300 -28.90 31.59 -11.08
C GLY A 300 -28.08 30.66 -11.98
N LYS A 301 -28.13 30.88 -13.29
CA LYS A 301 -27.46 30.04 -14.31
C LYS A 301 -26.16 30.68 -14.80
N HIS A 302 -25.21 30.90 -13.89
CA HIS A 302 -23.96 31.63 -14.16
C HIS A 302 -22.73 30.72 -14.27
N SER A 303 -22.87 29.56 -14.92
CA SER A 303 -21.80 28.59 -15.18
C SER A 303 -21.68 28.27 -16.67
N TYR A 304 -20.56 27.68 -17.08
CA TYR A 304 -20.53 26.91 -18.32
C TYR A 304 -21.13 25.52 -18.03
N TYR A 305 -22.26 25.21 -18.67
CA TYR A 305 -23.05 24.01 -18.39
C TYR A 305 -22.78 22.93 -19.45
N THR A 306 -22.27 21.78 -19.04
CA THR A 306 -21.98 20.65 -19.93
C THR A 306 -22.74 19.42 -19.46
N LYS A 307 -23.83 19.08 -20.16
CA LYS A 307 -24.54 17.82 -19.90
C LYS A 307 -23.70 16.64 -20.39
N ILE A 308 -23.61 15.59 -19.58
CA ILE A 308 -22.75 14.44 -19.88
C ILE A 308 -23.49 13.11 -19.89
N TRP A 309 -24.69 13.01 -19.33
CA TRP A 309 -25.57 11.86 -19.51
C TRP A 309 -27.03 12.25 -19.30
N ARG A 310 -27.94 11.40 -19.80
CA ARG A 310 -29.40 11.56 -19.67
C ARG A 310 -30.09 10.20 -19.74
N ILE A 311 -31.16 10.04 -18.96
CA ILE A 311 -32.07 8.90 -18.97
C ILE A 311 -33.49 9.43 -19.12
N ASP A 312 -34.28 8.80 -19.99
CA ASP A 312 -35.66 9.18 -20.28
C ASP A 312 -36.55 7.94 -20.29
N GLY A 313 -37.42 7.79 -19.29
CA GLY A 313 -38.28 6.61 -19.07
C GLY A 313 -38.59 6.45 -17.59
N GLU A 314 -39.50 5.54 -17.21
CA GLU A 314 -39.83 5.30 -15.80
C GLU A 314 -38.66 4.63 -15.05
N ILE A 315 -37.99 5.38 -14.18
CA ILE A 315 -36.85 4.96 -13.38
C ILE A 315 -37.36 4.61 -11.98
N ASP A 316 -37.23 3.35 -11.59
CA ASP A 316 -37.57 2.94 -10.22
C ASP A 316 -36.67 3.65 -9.20
N THR A 317 -37.18 3.79 -7.98
CA THR A 317 -36.51 4.55 -6.92
C THR A 317 -35.12 3.98 -6.58
N VAL A 318 -34.93 2.66 -6.63
CA VAL A 318 -33.63 2.05 -6.29
C VAL A 318 -32.59 2.42 -7.35
N THR A 319 -32.94 2.25 -8.63
CA THR A 319 -32.09 2.65 -9.76
C THR A 319 -31.78 4.14 -9.73
N TRP A 320 -32.78 4.98 -9.46
CA TRP A 320 -32.59 6.43 -9.36
C TRP A 320 -31.58 6.81 -8.28
N LYS A 321 -31.71 6.24 -7.07
CA LYS A 321 -30.80 6.53 -5.95
C LYS A 321 -29.39 6.03 -6.23
N SER A 322 -29.27 4.83 -6.80
CA SER A 322 -27.97 4.25 -7.19
C SER A 322 -27.23 5.16 -8.16
N LEU A 323 -27.89 5.58 -9.25
CA LEU A 323 -27.29 6.45 -10.26
C LEU A 323 -26.91 7.82 -9.72
N VAL A 324 -27.72 8.41 -8.83
CA VAL A 324 -27.37 9.67 -8.16
C VAL A 324 -26.14 9.46 -7.28
N SER A 325 -26.13 8.46 -6.39
CA SER A 325 -25.00 8.17 -5.52
C SER A 325 -23.70 7.88 -6.29
N SER A 326 -23.74 6.99 -7.28
CA SER A 326 -22.56 6.60 -8.05
C SER A 326 -22.06 7.74 -8.94
N TYR A 327 -22.92 8.62 -9.46
CA TYR A 327 -22.51 9.79 -10.25
C TYR A 327 -21.66 10.78 -9.43
N PHE A 328 -22.05 11.03 -8.18
CA PHE A 328 -21.36 11.90 -7.22
C PHE A 328 -20.20 11.17 -6.51
N ARG A 329 -19.35 10.52 -7.30
CA ARG A 329 -18.17 9.80 -6.84
C ARG A 329 -17.28 10.66 -5.93
N ASP A 330 -16.82 10.06 -4.83
CA ASP A 330 -16.03 10.66 -3.73
C ASP A 330 -16.77 11.63 -2.81
N ASN A 331 -18.10 11.74 -2.94
CA ASN A 331 -18.91 12.66 -2.15
C ASN A 331 -19.81 11.93 -1.13
N THR A 332 -19.35 11.89 0.12
CA THR A 332 -20.08 11.32 1.28
C THR A 332 -21.47 11.92 1.45
N LEU A 333 -21.63 13.19 1.11
CA LEU A 333 -22.79 14.00 1.49
C LEU A 333 -24.06 13.57 0.73
N VAL A 334 -23.90 12.98 -0.46
CA VAL A 334 -25.01 12.39 -1.22
C VAL A 334 -25.51 11.11 -0.53
N GLY A 335 -24.59 10.25 -0.10
CA GLY A 335 -24.93 9.09 0.71
C GLY A 335 -25.61 9.49 2.03
N GLU A 336 -25.08 10.49 2.74
CA GLU A 336 -25.68 11.00 3.99
C GLU A 336 -27.11 11.51 3.77
N TYR A 337 -27.34 12.31 2.72
CA TYR A 337 -28.66 12.83 2.40
C TYR A 337 -29.69 11.73 2.09
N LEU A 338 -29.26 10.69 1.37
CA LEU A 338 -30.12 9.58 1.00
C LEU A 338 -30.25 8.51 2.12
N GLY A 339 -29.65 8.71 3.30
CA GLY A 339 -29.81 7.80 4.44
C GLY A 339 -28.78 6.65 4.49
N GLY A 340 -27.63 6.82 3.86
CA GLY A 340 -26.50 5.90 3.95
C GLY A 340 -25.99 5.72 5.38
N VAL A 341 -25.85 4.47 5.80
CA VAL A 341 -25.23 4.09 7.07
C VAL A 341 -23.91 3.40 6.76
N ASP A 342 -22.86 3.82 7.48
CA ASP A 342 -21.54 3.22 7.39
C ASP A 342 -21.43 2.14 8.47
N ASP A 343 -21.58 0.88 8.07
CA ASP A 343 -21.58 -0.26 8.99
C ASP A 343 -20.15 -0.67 9.41
N ASN A 344 -19.09 -0.04 8.85
CA ASN A 344 -17.70 -0.41 9.11
C ASN A 344 -16.93 0.67 9.92
N PRO A 345 -16.90 0.56 11.27
CA PRO A 345 -16.24 1.54 12.13
C PRO A 345 -14.72 1.65 11.95
N TYR A 346 -14.07 0.65 11.33
CA TYR A 346 -12.62 0.65 11.10
C TYR A 346 -12.18 1.67 10.04
N LEU A 347 -13.08 2.11 9.16
CA LEU A 347 -12.74 3.00 8.04
C LEU A 347 -12.85 4.50 8.38
N ARG A 348 -13.77 4.89 9.27
CA ARG A 348 -13.85 6.26 9.81
C ARG A 348 -12.78 6.54 10.86
N ASN A 349 -12.37 5.51 11.59
CA ASN A 349 -11.45 5.62 12.71
C ASN A 349 -10.19 4.78 12.47
N MET A 350 -9.54 4.90 11.29
CA MET A 350 -8.18 4.37 11.14
C MET A 350 -7.33 5.00 12.25
N PRO A 351 -6.92 4.25 13.28
CA PRO A 351 -6.30 4.85 14.42
C PRO A 351 -4.95 5.39 13.97
N THR A 352 -4.76 6.69 14.16
CA THR A 352 -3.51 7.36 13.85
C THR A 352 -2.42 6.87 14.81
N GLY A 353 -1.44 6.15 14.29
CA GLY A 353 -0.18 5.84 14.97
C GLY A 353 -0.22 4.77 16.07
N ASN A 354 0.88 4.73 16.84
CA ASN A 354 1.21 3.72 17.86
C ASN A 354 0.17 3.56 18.99
N THR A 355 -0.78 4.48 19.14
CA THR A 355 -1.85 4.43 20.15
C THR A 355 -2.74 3.20 19.96
N SER A 356 -2.91 2.71 18.73
CA SER A 356 -3.65 1.46 18.44
C SER A 356 -2.94 0.19 18.91
N MET A 357 -1.62 0.22 19.07
CA MET A 357 -0.84 -1.00 19.36
C MET A 357 -1.07 -1.51 20.79
N GLN A 358 -1.19 -0.61 21.77
CA GLN A 358 -1.43 -1.00 23.16
C GLN A 358 -2.82 -1.61 23.35
N ASP A 359 -3.83 -1.03 22.68
CA ASP A 359 -5.20 -1.49 22.76
C ASP A 359 -5.40 -2.84 22.02
N HIS A 360 -4.64 -3.09 20.96
CA HIS A 360 -4.79 -4.27 20.10
C HIS A 360 -3.89 -5.46 20.49
N CYS A 361 -2.59 -5.23 20.69
CA CYS A 361 -1.63 -6.31 21.02
C CYS A 361 -1.29 -6.40 22.52
N GLY A 362 -1.59 -5.36 23.29
CA GLY A 362 -1.31 -5.27 24.72
C GLY A 362 -0.10 -4.40 25.08
N ALA A 363 -0.08 -3.93 26.33
CA ALA A 363 0.85 -2.91 26.81
C ALA A 363 2.35 -3.24 26.63
N LYS A 364 2.74 -4.53 26.72
CA LYS A 364 4.15 -4.93 26.58
C LYS A 364 4.76 -4.60 25.22
N TYR A 365 3.95 -4.53 24.16
CA TYR A 365 4.43 -4.25 22.79
C TYR A 365 4.89 -2.79 22.60
N ALA A 366 4.58 -1.90 23.55
CA ALA A 366 5.19 -0.56 23.57
C ALA A 366 6.68 -0.60 23.91
N TYR A 367 7.14 -1.66 24.59
CA TYR A 367 8.53 -1.83 25.04
C TYR A 367 9.27 -2.93 24.28
N ILE A 368 8.56 -3.99 23.88
CA ILE A 368 9.09 -5.16 23.18
C ILE A 368 8.23 -5.43 21.95
N PRO A 369 8.35 -4.61 20.90
CA PRO A 369 7.40 -4.60 19.79
C PRO A 369 7.54 -5.80 18.83
N TYR A 370 8.44 -6.73 19.11
CA TYR A 370 8.80 -7.88 18.28
C TYR A 370 8.57 -9.22 19.01
N SER A 371 7.88 -9.23 20.15
CA SER A 371 7.64 -10.44 20.93
C SER A 371 6.71 -11.42 20.19
N MET A 372 7.11 -12.70 20.16
CA MET A 372 6.35 -13.81 19.58
C MET A 372 6.50 -15.07 20.45
N ASN A 373 5.38 -15.71 20.76
CA ASN A 373 5.32 -16.98 21.49
C ASN A 373 5.15 -18.16 20.52
N ALA A 374 5.34 -19.39 21.03
CA ALA A 374 5.00 -20.60 20.29
C ALA A 374 3.51 -20.60 19.90
N GLY A 375 3.22 -20.84 18.62
CA GLY A 375 1.87 -20.86 18.07
C GLY A 375 1.39 -19.52 17.52
N ASP A 376 2.13 -18.42 17.71
CA ASP A 376 1.84 -17.13 17.07
C ASP A 376 2.13 -17.17 15.55
N GLY A 377 2.80 -18.23 15.09
CA GLY A 377 3.11 -18.48 13.69
C GLY A 377 4.36 -17.77 13.23
N LEU A 378 4.43 -17.49 11.92
CA LEU A 378 5.59 -16.88 11.28
C LEU A 378 5.21 -15.53 10.69
N ARG A 379 6.23 -14.69 10.53
CA ARG A 379 6.24 -13.54 9.65
C ARG A 379 7.18 -13.84 8.49
N VAL A 380 6.69 -13.70 7.26
CA VAL A 380 7.51 -13.87 6.05
C VAL A 380 7.41 -12.60 5.21
N SER A 381 8.54 -12.13 4.71
CA SER A 381 8.62 -10.96 3.83
C SER A 381 9.39 -11.31 2.57
N ILE A 382 8.86 -10.93 1.41
CA ILE A 382 9.52 -11.04 0.11
C ILE A 382 9.71 -9.63 -0.42
N SER A 383 10.95 -9.21 -0.65
CA SER A 383 11.29 -7.87 -1.18
C SER A 383 12.23 -7.95 -2.37
N TYR A 384 12.08 -7.00 -3.30
CA TYR A 384 12.85 -6.92 -4.54
C TYR A 384 13.61 -5.59 -4.58
N HIS A 385 14.93 -5.68 -4.65
CA HIS A 385 15.82 -4.52 -4.63
C HIS A 385 16.51 -4.37 -5.98
N GLN A 386 16.52 -3.15 -6.53
CA GLN A 386 17.36 -2.84 -7.67
C GLN A 386 18.83 -2.83 -7.26
N VAL A 387 19.67 -3.38 -8.11
CA VAL A 387 21.11 -3.49 -7.86
C VAL A 387 21.80 -2.37 -8.65
N GLU A 388 22.14 -1.27 -7.98
CA GLU A 388 22.90 -0.19 -8.62
C GLU A 388 24.40 -0.54 -8.81
N GLN A 389 24.93 -1.43 -7.97
CA GLN A 389 26.27 -2.01 -8.06
C GLN A 389 26.24 -3.48 -7.60
N PRO A 390 27.07 -4.37 -8.17
CA PRO A 390 27.06 -5.77 -7.76
C PRO A 390 27.39 -5.90 -6.27
N LEU A 391 26.44 -6.41 -5.47
CA LEU A 391 26.66 -6.65 -4.04
C LEU A 391 27.66 -7.78 -3.77
N VAL A 392 27.96 -8.59 -4.80
CA VAL A 392 28.94 -9.67 -4.76
C VAL A 392 29.96 -9.47 -5.90
N ASP A 393 30.80 -8.44 -5.79
CA ASP A 393 32.02 -8.34 -6.59
C ASP A 393 33.16 -9.06 -5.85
N GLY A 394 33.53 -10.26 -6.29
CA GLY A 394 34.67 -10.99 -5.74
C GLY A 394 34.53 -12.52 -5.73
N PRO A 395 35.45 -13.23 -5.06
CA PRO A 395 35.47 -14.70 -4.98
C PRO A 395 34.54 -15.30 -3.91
N LEU A 396 33.66 -14.49 -3.30
CA LEU A 396 32.75 -14.96 -2.26
C LEU A 396 31.55 -15.67 -2.88
N THR A 397 31.15 -16.78 -2.27
CA THR A 397 29.92 -17.52 -2.65
C THR A 397 28.73 -17.07 -1.80
N HIS A 398 29.01 -16.62 -0.57
CA HIS A 398 28.04 -16.20 0.43
C HIS A 398 28.49 -14.86 1.00
N HIS A 399 27.77 -13.79 0.69
CA HIS A 399 28.01 -12.46 1.25
C HIS A 399 27.17 -12.27 2.51
N ILE A 400 27.85 -12.08 3.64
CA ILE A 400 27.24 -11.87 4.95
C ILE A 400 27.05 -10.37 5.17
N ALA A 401 25.80 -9.93 5.29
CA ALA A 401 25.43 -8.58 5.67
C ALA A 401 24.74 -8.62 7.04
N SER A 402 25.40 -8.12 8.08
CA SER A 402 24.74 -8.00 9.39
C SER A 402 23.66 -6.93 9.33
N ASN A 403 22.53 -7.14 10.03
CA ASN A 403 21.47 -6.14 10.15
C ASN A 403 21.61 -5.28 11.42
N ASP A 404 22.50 -5.69 12.32
CA ASP A 404 22.72 -5.05 13.61
C ASP A 404 24.00 -4.21 13.57
N ARG A 405 23.88 -2.96 14.05
CA ARG A 405 24.98 -2.01 14.20
C ARG A 405 25.01 -1.48 15.62
N LEU A 406 26.21 -1.30 16.16
CA LEU A 406 26.43 -0.44 17.31
C LEU A 406 26.94 0.91 16.83
N SER A 407 26.39 1.98 17.38
CA SER A 407 26.87 3.34 17.14
C SER A 407 27.22 4.01 18.46
N ASP A 408 28.36 4.69 18.50
CA ASP A 408 28.73 5.63 19.56
C ASP A 408 28.41 7.09 19.20
N GLY A 409 27.72 7.31 18.07
CA GLY A 409 27.43 8.63 17.51
C GLY A 409 28.47 9.14 16.51
N GLU A 410 29.69 8.58 16.49
CA GLU A 410 30.75 8.94 15.54
C GLU A 410 31.06 7.81 14.55
N LYS A 411 30.93 6.55 14.99
CA LYS A 411 31.24 5.36 14.20
C LYS A 411 30.15 4.32 14.34
N GLU A 412 29.84 3.65 13.23
CA GLU A 412 29.01 2.46 13.23
C GLU A 412 29.86 1.21 13.06
N ILE A 413 29.60 0.21 13.89
CA ILE A 413 30.31 -1.07 13.89
C ILE A 413 29.30 -2.19 13.66
N TRP A 414 29.59 -3.05 12.70
CA TRP A 414 28.81 -4.25 12.44
C TRP A 414 28.98 -5.27 13.56
N ILE A 415 27.86 -5.80 14.05
CA ILE A 415 27.90 -6.81 15.12
C ILE A 415 27.36 -8.16 14.66
N LEU A 416 27.80 -9.22 15.33
CA LEU A 416 27.28 -10.57 15.16
C LEU A 416 26.90 -11.14 16.54
N ASP A 417 25.70 -11.71 16.66
CA ASP A 417 25.34 -12.43 17.89
C ASP A 417 26.28 -13.62 18.08
N SER A 418 26.87 -13.73 19.27
CA SER A 418 27.77 -14.80 19.66
C SER A 418 27.20 -16.20 19.43
N ARG A 419 25.88 -16.39 19.44
CA ARG A 419 25.22 -17.67 19.13
C ARG A 419 25.43 -18.12 17.68
N LEU A 420 25.74 -17.20 16.78
CA LEU A 420 25.84 -17.43 15.34
C LEU A 420 27.28 -17.68 14.88
N ILE A 421 28.27 -17.62 15.77
CA ILE A 421 29.64 -18.04 15.44
C ILE A 421 29.64 -19.49 14.95
N ASP A 422 28.98 -20.39 15.68
CA ASP A 422 28.94 -21.80 15.33
C ASP A 422 28.23 -22.06 13.99
N PHE A 423 27.18 -21.31 13.71
CA PHE A 423 26.49 -21.35 12.42
C PHE A 423 27.43 -20.97 11.26
N LEU A 424 28.18 -19.87 11.39
CA LEU A 424 29.11 -19.42 10.35
C LEU A 424 30.30 -20.36 10.17
N LYS A 425 30.78 -20.98 11.26
CA LYS A 425 31.82 -22.01 11.17
C LYS A 425 31.34 -23.24 10.39
N ILE A 426 30.13 -23.74 10.68
CA ILE A 426 29.53 -24.85 9.92
C ILE A 426 29.37 -24.48 8.44
N LEU A 427 28.98 -23.25 8.14
CA LEU A 427 28.85 -22.76 6.76
C LEU A 427 30.20 -22.79 6.02
N ILE A 428 31.25 -22.25 6.63
CA ILE A 428 32.61 -22.24 6.06
C ILE A 428 33.15 -23.67 5.91
N ASP A 429 33.02 -24.51 6.95
CA ASP A 429 33.50 -25.89 6.96
C ASP A 429 32.79 -26.76 5.91
N SER A 430 31.56 -26.38 5.54
CA SER A 430 30.79 -27.04 4.48
C SER A 430 31.10 -26.53 3.06
N GLY A 431 32.11 -25.67 2.91
CA GLY A 431 32.63 -25.22 1.62
C GLY A 431 32.20 -23.81 1.20
N ALA A 432 31.51 -23.05 2.06
CA ALA A 432 31.18 -21.67 1.76
C ALA A 432 32.41 -20.75 1.84
N SER A 433 32.52 -19.84 0.88
CA SER A 433 33.46 -18.72 0.87
C SER A 433 32.72 -17.44 1.31
N THR A 434 33.07 -16.92 2.50
CA THR A 434 32.44 -15.76 3.16
C THR A 434 33.48 -14.71 3.60
N GLN A 435 33.02 -13.55 4.09
CA GLN A 435 33.86 -12.64 4.89
C GLN A 435 34.40 -13.32 6.14
N LYS A 436 35.53 -12.82 6.67
CA LYS A 436 36.14 -13.37 7.88
C LYS A 436 35.36 -12.95 9.12
N LEU A 437 35.23 -13.84 10.10
CA LEU A 437 34.55 -13.56 11.38
C LEU A 437 35.16 -12.37 12.14
N GLU A 438 36.45 -12.10 11.95
CA GLU A 438 37.19 -10.98 12.55
C GLU A 438 36.71 -9.59 12.07
N GLU A 439 35.96 -9.54 10.97
CA GLU A 439 35.38 -8.31 10.43
C GLU A 439 34.15 -7.85 11.23
N PHE A 440 33.64 -8.70 12.15
CA PHE A 440 32.48 -8.41 12.99
C PHE A 440 32.87 -8.26 14.46
N SER A 441 32.22 -7.32 15.14
CA SER A 441 32.24 -7.28 16.61
C SER A 441 31.28 -8.32 17.16
N ILE A 442 31.78 -9.24 17.98
CA ILE A 442 30.95 -10.29 18.58
C ILE A 442 30.23 -9.73 19.80
N VAL A 443 28.90 -9.87 19.83
CA VAL A 443 28.07 -9.45 20.95
C VAL A 443 27.28 -10.63 21.51
N LYS A 444 27.27 -10.79 22.83
CA LYS A 444 26.40 -11.75 23.53
C LYS A 444 25.25 -11.00 24.20
N PHE A 445 24.04 -11.12 23.67
CA PHE A 445 22.83 -10.62 24.32
C PHE A 445 22.31 -11.62 25.36
N GLN A 446 21.91 -11.12 26.52
CA GLN A 446 21.33 -11.92 27.61
C GLN A 446 19.81 -12.03 27.51
N ASP A 447 19.30 -12.28 26.30
CA ASP A 447 17.87 -12.47 26.03
C ASP A 447 17.63 -13.63 25.05
N GLY A 448 16.36 -13.99 24.83
CA GLY A 448 15.92 -15.00 23.87
C GLY A 448 15.73 -14.50 22.43
N TYR A 449 16.43 -13.46 21.99
CA TYR A 449 16.24 -12.91 20.64
C TYR A 449 17.49 -13.08 19.77
N VAL A 450 17.32 -13.52 18.51
CA VAL A 450 18.45 -13.79 17.61
C VAL A 450 18.16 -13.26 16.20
N ASN A 451 18.96 -12.27 15.76
CA ASN A 451 19.02 -11.83 14.37
C ASN A 451 20.14 -12.58 13.65
N PHE A 452 19.80 -13.48 12.73
CA PHE A 452 20.76 -14.02 11.78
C PHE A 452 21.22 -12.90 10.84
N PRO A 453 22.50 -12.90 10.42
CA PRO A 453 22.91 -12.03 9.34
C PRO A 453 22.15 -12.38 8.06
N THR A 454 21.96 -11.39 7.20
CA THR A 454 21.45 -11.61 5.85
C THR A 454 22.54 -12.29 5.02
N ILE A 455 22.22 -13.41 4.37
CA ILE A 455 23.15 -14.15 3.51
C ILE A 455 22.72 -13.99 2.06
N ILE A 456 23.52 -13.26 1.28
CA ILE A 456 23.29 -13.03 -0.15
C ILE A 456 24.19 -13.98 -0.94
N HIS A 457 23.58 -14.79 -1.80
CA HIS A 457 24.26 -15.85 -2.54
C HIS A 457 24.73 -15.36 -3.91
N ALA A 458 25.94 -15.74 -4.29
CA ALA A 458 26.48 -15.47 -5.61
C ALA A 458 25.70 -16.21 -6.71
N LYS A 459 25.74 -15.68 -7.94
CA LYS A 459 25.10 -16.32 -9.11
C LYS A 459 25.74 -17.68 -9.46
N ASP A 460 27.04 -17.83 -9.24
CA ASP A 460 27.72 -19.09 -9.49
C ASP A 460 27.25 -20.16 -8.51
N LYS A 461 26.85 -21.31 -9.04
CA LYS A 461 26.29 -22.44 -8.27
C LYS A 461 25.19 -22.03 -7.28
N LEU A 462 24.35 -21.06 -7.67
CA LEU A 462 23.34 -20.46 -6.78
C LEU A 462 22.50 -21.51 -6.04
N ALA A 463 21.94 -22.49 -6.75
CA ALA A 463 21.10 -23.52 -6.14
C ALA A 463 21.83 -24.35 -5.08
N GLU A 464 23.06 -24.80 -5.37
CA GLU A 464 23.87 -25.59 -4.44
C GLU A 464 24.20 -24.78 -3.17
N ASN A 465 24.62 -23.52 -3.33
CA ASN A 465 24.97 -22.63 -2.22
C ASN A 465 23.74 -22.25 -1.38
N PHE A 466 22.60 -22.02 -2.04
CA PHE A 466 21.35 -21.68 -1.36
C PHE A 466 20.82 -22.87 -0.54
N ASP A 467 20.80 -24.07 -1.14
CA ASP A 467 20.42 -25.30 -0.45
C ASP A 467 21.33 -25.60 0.74
N LEU A 468 22.64 -25.38 0.59
CA LEU A 468 23.62 -25.51 1.67
C LEU A 468 23.22 -24.64 2.87
N THR A 469 22.95 -23.36 2.63
CA THR A 469 22.55 -22.42 3.68
C THR A 469 21.23 -22.83 4.35
N GLN A 470 20.22 -23.21 3.57
CA GLN A 470 18.94 -23.67 4.13
C GLN A 470 19.10 -24.92 5.00
N ASN A 471 19.92 -25.88 4.57
CA ASN A 471 20.20 -27.10 5.32
C ASN A 471 20.93 -26.84 6.64
N ILE A 472 21.88 -25.89 6.65
CA ILE A 472 22.59 -25.50 7.86
C ILE A 472 21.66 -24.76 8.83
N ILE A 473 20.80 -23.86 8.34
CA ILE A 473 19.76 -23.23 9.18
C ILE A 473 18.87 -24.31 9.82
N GLN A 474 18.39 -25.28 9.04
CA GLN A 474 17.61 -26.41 9.54
C GLN A 474 18.36 -27.20 10.61
N GLN A 475 19.65 -27.49 10.40
CA GLN A 475 20.51 -28.19 11.37
C GLN A 475 20.64 -27.40 12.69
N VAL A 476 20.93 -26.10 12.63
CA VAL A 476 21.08 -25.25 13.82
C VAL A 476 19.77 -25.14 14.60
N VAL A 477 18.66 -24.91 13.89
CA VAL A 477 17.32 -24.84 14.49
C VAL A 477 16.96 -26.16 15.19
N ASN A 478 17.22 -27.31 14.56
CA ASN A 478 16.99 -28.63 15.19
C ASN A 478 17.80 -28.81 16.48
N ILE A 479 19.06 -28.34 16.52
CA ILE A 479 19.89 -28.41 17.73
C ILE A 479 19.36 -27.50 18.83
N TRP A 480 18.96 -26.26 18.50
CA TRP A 480 18.39 -25.33 19.47
C TRP A 480 17.05 -25.81 20.01
N HIS A 481 16.20 -26.37 19.16
CA HIS A 481 14.92 -26.98 19.53
C HIS A 481 15.13 -28.16 20.50
N ALA A 482 16.05 -29.08 20.17
CA ALA A 482 16.38 -30.22 21.03
C ALA A 482 16.95 -29.80 22.40
N LYS A 483 17.57 -28.62 22.50
CA LYS A 483 18.05 -28.03 23.76
C LYS A 483 16.94 -27.34 24.57
N GLY A 484 15.72 -27.22 24.03
CA GLY A 484 14.58 -26.58 24.69
C GLY A 484 14.79 -25.08 24.91
N LEU A 485 15.46 -24.40 23.97
CA LEU A 485 15.68 -22.96 24.08
C LEU A 485 14.40 -22.18 23.76
N ASP A 486 14.11 -21.13 24.54
CA ASP A 486 13.03 -20.18 24.23
C ASP A 486 13.63 -19.02 23.44
N LEU A 487 13.48 -19.08 22.11
CA LEU A 487 14.06 -18.11 21.18
C LEU A 487 13.03 -17.56 20.20
N VAL A 488 13.17 -16.28 19.86
CA VAL A 488 12.59 -15.68 18.66
C VAL A 488 13.72 -15.41 17.68
N ILE A 489 13.57 -15.92 16.46
CA ILE A 489 14.59 -15.91 15.41
C ILE A 489 14.09 -15.05 14.27
N ALA A 490 14.96 -14.19 13.74
CA ALA A 490 14.79 -13.56 12.43
C ALA A 490 15.97 -13.94 11.53
N TYR A 491 15.71 -14.42 10.31
CA TYR A 491 16.75 -14.71 9.32
C TYR A 491 16.35 -14.27 7.92
N SER A 492 17.34 -13.93 7.09
CA SER A 492 17.11 -13.42 5.74
C SER A 492 18.07 -14.01 4.73
N LEU A 493 17.54 -14.46 3.59
CA LEU A 493 18.30 -15.04 2.48
C LEU A 493 18.10 -14.19 1.23
N GLY A 494 19.20 -13.95 0.51
CA GLY A 494 19.20 -13.13 -0.69
C GLY A 494 19.79 -13.85 -1.90
N PHE A 495 19.25 -13.58 -3.08
CA PHE A 495 19.77 -14.10 -4.35
C PHE A 495 19.35 -13.22 -5.53
N HIS A 496 20.03 -13.38 -6.66
CA HIS A 496 19.72 -12.60 -7.86
C HIS A 496 18.63 -13.24 -8.71
N ILE A 497 17.70 -12.41 -9.19
CA ILE A 497 16.79 -12.71 -10.30
C ILE A 497 16.88 -11.55 -11.27
N GLU A 498 17.24 -11.83 -12.53
CA GLU A 498 17.39 -10.80 -13.57
C GLU A 498 18.36 -9.68 -13.12
N ASP A 499 17.87 -8.44 -13.05
CA ASP A 499 18.57 -7.21 -12.62
C ASP A 499 18.32 -6.84 -11.14
N ARG A 500 17.67 -7.73 -10.38
CA ARG A 500 17.27 -7.50 -8.99
C ARG A 500 17.88 -8.50 -8.03
N ILE A 501 17.91 -8.13 -6.75
CA ILE A 501 18.09 -9.07 -5.64
C ILE A 501 16.75 -9.28 -4.96
N VAL A 502 16.38 -10.54 -4.82
CA VAL A 502 15.25 -10.97 -4.01
C VAL A 502 15.76 -11.25 -2.62
N LEU A 503 15.15 -10.63 -1.61
CA LEU A 503 15.39 -10.92 -0.21
C LEU A 503 14.15 -11.57 0.39
N ILE A 504 14.34 -12.74 1.00
CA ILE A 504 13.29 -13.47 1.70
C ILE A 504 13.66 -13.51 3.17
N SER A 505 12.82 -12.89 3.98
CA SER A 505 13.01 -12.77 5.42
C SER A 505 11.96 -13.58 6.16
N THR A 506 12.35 -14.29 7.20
CA THR A 506 11.45 -15.09 8.06
C THR A 506 11.73 -14.76 9.51
N MET A 507 10.66 -14.54 10.28
CA MET A 507 10.73 -14.30 11.72
C MET A 507 9.67 -15.12 12.46
N GLY A 508 10.01 -15.67 13.62
CA GLY A 508 9.08 -16.47 14.43
C GLY A 508 9.70 -17.00 15.71
N HIS A 509 8.86 -17.55 16.59
CA HIS A 509 9.31 -18.32 17.74
C HIS A 509 9.99 -19.63 17.28
N LEU A 510 10.95 -20.15 18.06
CA LEU A 510 11.74 -21.32 17.70
C LEU A 510 10.90 -22.55 17.34
N GLU A 511 9.82 -22.81 18.07
CA GLU A 511 8.89 -23.92 17.79
C GLU A 511 8.24 -23.81 16.40
N ASP A 512 7.83 -22.60 16.02
CA ASP A 512 7.17 -22.35 14.73
C ASP A 512 8.19 -22.36 13.59
N ILE A 513 9.39 -21.81 13.84
CA ILE A 513 10.54 -21.86 12.91
C ILE A 513 11.01 -23.29 12.71
N TRP A 514 11.07 -24.10 13.76
CA TRP A 514 11.41 -25.52 13.69
C TRP A 514 10.41 -26.29 12.83
N THR A 515 9.12 -26.05 13.04
CA THR A 515 8.06 -26.63 12.19
C THR A 515 8.20 -26.20 10.74
N TRP A 516 8.53 -24.92 10.51
CA TRP A 516 8.74 -24.34 9.19
C TRP A 516 9.91 -24.97 8.43
N VAL A 517 11.12 -24.94 9.00
CA VAL A 517 12.34 -25.41 8.30
C VAL A 517 12.31 -26.92 7.99
N ASN A 518 11.45 -27.68 8.70
CA ASN A 518 11.19 -29.09 8.44
C ASN A 518 9.99 -29.34 7.50
N SER A 519 9.30 -28.29 7.06
CA SER A 519 8.21 -28.35 6.08
C SER A 519 8.75 -28.21 4.65
N PRO A 520 8.21 -28.95 3.66
CA PRO A 520 8.54 -28.76 2.25
C PRO A 520 8.28 -27.34 1.74
N VAL A 521 7.32 -26.61 2.33
CA VAL A 521 6.97 -25.24 1.94
C VAL A 521 8.11 -24.25 2.26
N SER A 522 9.03 -24.58 3.17
CA SER A 522 10.18 -23.71 3.48
C SER A 522 11.27 -23.66 2.40
N ARG A 523 11.20 -24.56 1.40
CA ARG A 523 12.15 -24.56 0.28
C ARG A 523 11.80 -23.44 -0.68
N ILE A 524 12.71 -22.48 -0.78
CA ILE A 524 12.54 -21.25 -1.54
C ILE A 524 12.89 -21.53 -3.01
N PRO A 525 11.98 -21.27 -3.96
CA PRO A 525 12.31 -21.32 -5.37
C PRO A 525 13.20 -20.15 -5.78
N LEU A 526 14.03 -20.36 -6.81
CA LEU A 526 15.06 -19.40 -7.23
C LEU A 526 14.73 -18.69 -8.56
N ASP A 527 13.59 -19.01 -9.17
CA ASP A 527 13.07 -18.34 -10.36
C ASP A 527 11.77 -17.59 -10.06
N LYS A 528 11.50 -16.57 -10.88
CA LYS A 528 10.42 -15.60 -10.65
C LYS A 528 9.03 -16.24 -10.66
N GLU A 529 8.72 -17.06 -11.66
CA GLU A 529 7.40 -17.67 -11.83
C GLU A 529 7.09 -18.67 -10.70
N ALA A 530 8.10 -19.42 -10.25
CA ALA A 530 7.95 -20.32 -9.12
C ALA A 530 7.78 -19.58 -7.78
N ILE A 531 8.37 -18.39 -7.61
CA ILE A 531 8.15 -17.55 -6.41
C ILE A 531 6.70 -17.09 -6.31
N ASP A 532 6.09 -16.67 -7.41
CA ASP A 532 4.70 -16.21 -7.43
C ASP A 532 3.77 -17.33 -6.90
N ASN A 533 3.89 -18.54 -7.47
CA ASN A 533 3.15 -19.72 -7.01
C ASN A 533 3.52 -20.17 -5.58
N TRP A 534 4.77 -20.00 -5.18
CA TRP A 534 5.22 -20.33 -3.83
C TRP A 534 4.64 -19.39 -2.78
N SER A 535 4.47 -18.10 -3.11
CA SER A 535 3.92 -17.10 -2.20
C SER A 535 2.48 -17.42 -1.76
N GLU A 536 1.65 -17.97 -2.65
CA GLU A 536 0.30 -18.45 -2.31
C GLU A 536 0.37 -19.62 -1.32
N ARG A 537 1.31 -20.56 -1.53
CA ARG A 537 1.51 -21.69 -0.61
C ARG A 537 1.99 -21.27 0.77
N ILE A 538 2.68 -20.13 0.90
CA ILE A 538 3.04 -19.56 2.21
C ILE A 538 1.77 -19.13 2.94
N ALA A 539 0.90 -18.37 2.27
CA ALA A 539 -0.37 -17.94 2.86
C ALA A 539 -1.20 -19.16 3.31
N ASP A 540 -1.38 -20.15 2.44
CA ASP A 540 -2.07 -21.40 2.78
C ASP A 540 -1.39 -22.15 3.94
N TYR A 541 -0.05 -22.19 3.97
CA TYR A 541 0.68 -22.87 5.04
C TYR A 541 0.40 -22.23 6.41
N LEU A 542 0.36 -20.88 6.46
CA LEU A 542 0.14 -20.11 7.67
C LEU A 542 -1.31 -20.23 8.14
N ASP A 543 -2.27 -20.01 7.24
CA ASP A 543 -3.70 -19.94 7.56
C ASP A 543 -4.26 -21.30 8.01
N ASN A 544 -3.71 -22.40 7.48
CA ASN A 544 -4.14 -23.75 7.86
C ASN A 544 -3.55 -24.24 9.19
N ARG A 545 -2.55 -23.54 9.75
CA ARG A 545 -1.81 -24.00 10.95
C ARG A 545 -1.98 -23.11 12.16
N TYR A 546 -2.09 -21.80 11.93
CA TYR A 546 -2.08 -20.82 13.01
C TYR A 546 -3.39 -20.06 13.03
N THR A 547 -3.76 -19.58 14.22
CA THR A 547 -4.84 -18.62 14.34
C THR A 547 -4.42 -17.29 13.71
N PRO A 548 -5.36 -16.51 13.13
CA PRO A 548 -5.05 -15.20 12.58
C PRO A 548 -4.29 -14.34 13.60
N ALA A 549 -3.14 -13.80 13.18
CA ALA A 549 -2.22 -13.12 14.09
C ALA A 549 -2.63 -11.67 14.36
N GLY A 550 -3.44 -11.09 13.48
CA GLY A 550 -4.01 -9.77 13.65
C GLY A 550 -2.95 -8.68 13.85
N ASP A 551 -1.85 -8.66 13.10
CA ASP A 551 -0.80 -7.63 13.24
C ASP A 551 -0.11 -7.57 14.62
N CYS A 552 0.02 -8.71 15.31
CA CYS A 552 0.77 -8.80 16.56
C CYS A 552 1.90 -9.84 16.44
N PRO A 553 3.18 -9.43 16.40
CA PRO A 553 3.69 -8.06 16.54
C PRO A 553 3.36 -7.15 15.34
N PRO A 554 3.21 -5.83 15.54
CA PRO A 554 2.92 -4.89 14.46
C PRO A 554 3.99 -4.87 13.37
N LEU A 555 3.55 -4.90 12.12
CA LEU A 555 4.43 -4.91 10.95
C LEU A 555 5.43 -3.75 10.95
N GLY A 556 4.97 -2.54 11.28
CA GLY A 556 5.79 -1.33 11.26
C GLY A 556 6.98 -1.35 12.22
N ASN A 557 7.01 -2.25 13.19
CA ASN A 557 8.12 -2.38 14.14
C ASN A 557 9.05 -3.57 13.85
N THR A 558 8.66 -4.44 12.93
CA THR A 558 9.38 -5.69 12.63
C THR A 558 9.94 -5.68 11.22
N LEU A 559 9.28 -5.00 10.27
CA LEU A 559 9.77 -4.79 8.92
C LEU A 559 10.56 -3.48 8.82
N LYS A 560 11.83 -3.57 8.43
CA LYS A 560 12.70 -2.42 8.16
C LYS A 560 12.41 -1.82 6.79
N ASP A 561 12.85 -0.57 6.58
CA ASP A 561 12.84 0.11 5.27
C ASP A 561 13.66 -0.61 4.19
N SER A 562 14.51 -1.57 4.58
CA SER A 562 15.21 -2.48 3.67
C SER A 562 14.35 -3.67 3.21
N GLY A 563 13.10 -3.78 3.64
CA GLY A 563 12.20 -4.90 3.34
C GLY A 563 12.49 -6.18 4.14
N LEU A 564 13.41 -6.10 5.10
CA LEU A 564 13.84 -7.23 5.95
C LEU A 564 13.11 -7.23 7.28
N LEU A 565 12.76 -8.41 7.78
CA LEU A 565 12.29 -8.59 9.15
C LEU A 565 13.50 -8.62 10.09
N ALA A 566 13.44 -7.85 11.18
CA ALA A 566 14.50 -7.77 12.15
C ALA A 566 13.97 -7.50 13.56
N ILE A 567 14.69 -8.01 14.56
CA ILE A 567 14.43 -7.76 15.97
C ILE A 567 15.25 -6.54 16.41
N LEU A 568 14.59 -5.39 16.55
CA LEU A 568 15.22 -4.13 16.94
C LEU A 568 15.05 -3.87 18.44
N ARG A 569 16.03 -4.33 19.23
CA ARG A 569 16.03 -4.19 20.70
C ARG A 569 15.83 -2.74 21.14
N GLN A 570 14.82 -2.51 21.98
CA GLN A 570 14.49 -1.17 22.48
C GLN A 570 15.22 -0.89 23.79
N GLN A 571 15.91 0.23 23.85
CA GLN A 571 16.52 0.73 25.08
C GLN A 571 15.50 1.55 25.88
N PRO A 572 15.50 1.46 27.22
CA PRO A 572 14.63 2.31 28.03
C PRO A 572 15.05 3.78 27.92
N GLN A 573 14.09 4.67 27.72
CA GLN A 573 14.35 6.10 27.64
C GLN A 573 14.71 6.66 29.02
N ASN A 574 15.75 7.52 29.07
CA ASN A 574 16.19 8.23 30.28
C ASN A 574 16.54 7.33 31.48
N LEU A 575 16.92 6.07 31.23
CA LEU A 575 17.29 5.12 32.27
C LEU A 575 18.50 5.62 33.07
N ILE A 576 18.37 5.67 34.39
CA ILE A 576 19.50 5.92 35.29
C ILE A 576 19.93 4.57 35.87
N TYR A 577 21.13 4.15 35.54
CA TYR A 577 21.67 2.85 35.94
C TYR A 577 23.18 2.88 36.14
N GLU A 578 23.69 1.89 36.86
CA GLU A 578 25.12 1.63 37.00
C GLU A 578 25.43 0.13 36.96
N TYR A 579 26.63 -0.21 36.49
CA TYR A 579 27.15 -1.57 36.57
C TYR A 579 28.05 -1.69 37.79
N ILE A 580 27.68 -2.55 38.72
CA ILE A 580 28.41 -2.81 39.95
C ILE A 580 29.04 -4.19 39.85
N ARG A 581 30.35 -4.27 40.10
CA ARG A 581 31.06 -5.55 40.20
C ARG A 581 31.22 -5.92 41.67
N ASP A 582 30.75 -7.11 42.04
CA ASP A 582 30.87 -7.67 43.38
C ASP A 582 31.37 -9.13 43.32
N ASP A 583 31.35 -9.81 44.48
CA ASP A 583 31.82 -11.19 44.62
C ASP A 583 30.95 -12.22 43.86
N TYR A 584 29.71 -11.85 43.50
CA TYR A 584 28.76 -12.68 42.75
C TYR A 584 28.81 -12.42 41.25
N GLY A 585 29.44 -11.32 40.81
CA GLY A 585 29.67 -11.04 39.41
C GLY A 585 29.41 -9.57 39.05
N LEU A 586 28.85 -9.35 37.86
CA LEU A 586 28.44 -8.03 37.39
C LEU A 586 26.93 -7.90 37.58
N ARG A 587 26.51 -6.90 38.35
CA ARG A 587 25.11 -6.56 38.61
C ARG A 587 24.75 -5.24 37.93
N LEU A 588 23.58 -5.19 37.32
CA LEU A 588 22.95 -3.96 36.83
C LEU A 588 22.08 -3.38 37.96
N ASP A 589 22.45 -2.19 38.46
CA ASP A 589 21.63 -1.45 39.42
C ASP A 589 20.86 -0.36 38.69
N VAL A 590 19.55 -0.27 38.92
CA VAL A 590 18.65 0.61 38.18
C VAL A 590 17.86 1.45 39.16
N ASN A 591 17.89 2.77 38.96
CA ASN A 591 17.02 3.65 39.71
C ASN A 591 15.59 3.53 39.17
N GLN A 592 14.71 2.87 39.95
CA GLN A 592 13.31 2.67 39.59
C GLN A 592 12.55 3.97 39.30
N SER A 593 12.96 5.11 39.88
CA SER A 593 12.33 6.41 39.60
C SER A 593 12.58 6.93 38.18
N SER A 594 13.50 6.30 37.44
CA SER A 594 13.76 6.60 36.02
C SER A 594 12.87 5.81 35.05
N LEU A 595 12.07 4.88 35.56
CA LEU A 595 11.11 4.09 34.78
C LEU A 595 9.70 4.67 34.93
N ASP A 596 8.90 4.56 33.87
CA ASP A 596 7.48 4.90 33.94
C ASP A 596 6.67 3.83 34.71
N GLN A 597 5.47 4.19 35.15
CA GLN A 597 4.63 3.31 35.98
C GLN A 597 4.19 2.04 35.25
N GLN A 598 3.90 2.12 33.94
CA GLN A 598 3.46 0.97 33.15
C GLN A 598 4.60 -0.06 33.01
N ALA A 599 5.83 0.40 32.78
CA ALA A 599 7.01 -0.45 32.77
C ALA A 599 7.22 -1.15 34.12
N LEU A 600 7.08 -0.42 35.23
CA LEU A 600 7.19 -0.98 36.59
C LEU A 600 6.13 -2.07 36.85
N ASP A 601 4.88 -1.84 36.46
CA ASP A 601 3.78 -2.79 36.63
C ASP A 601 4.01 -4.08 35.81
N LEU A 602 4.49 -3.94 34.57
CA LEU A 602 4.87 -5.06 33.70
C LEU A 602 6.05 -5.86 34.25
N MET A 603 7.04 -5.19 34.86
CA MET A 603 8.16 -5.85 35.52
C MET A 603 7.73 -6.59 36.79
N GLN A 604 6.89 -5.99 37.62
CA GLN A 604 6.37 -6.63 38.85
C GLN A 604 5.50 -7.86 38.52
N SER A 605 4.74 -7.80 37.44
CA SER A 605 3.95 -8.93 36.93
C SER A 605 4.76 -9.95 36.12
N ARG A 606 6.08 -9.77 36.00
CA ARG A 606 7.02 -10.64 35.27
C ARG A 606 6.70 -10.82 33.78
N GLN A 607 6.03 -9.85 33.18
CA GLN A 607 5.77 -9.84 31.73
C GLN A 607 6.93 -9.25 30.93
N MET A 608 7.82 -8.52 31.60
CA MET A 608 8.99 -7.86 31.03
C MET A 608 10.09 -7.72 32.09
N SER A 609 11.33 -7.54 31.63
CA SER A 609 12.50 -7.27 32.45
C SER A 609 13.52 -6.43 31.67
N LEU A 610 14.54 -5.95 32.37
CA LEU A 610 15.74 -5.36 31.77
C LEU A 610 16.80 -6.44 31.59
N SER A 611 17.41 -6.45 30.42
CA SER A 611 18.59 -7.27 30.11
C SER A 611 19.70 -6.39 29.53
N THR A 612 20.84 -7.00 29.25
CA THR A 612 22.00 -6.32 28.65
C THR A 612 22.69 -7.23 27.63
N GLY A 613 23.59 -6.63 26.84
CA GLY A 613 24.52 -7.33 25.98
C GLY A 613 25.97 -7.08 26.38
N PHE A 614 26.87 -7.91 25.87
CA PHE A 614 28.30 -7.78 26.11
C PHE A 614 29.06 -7.84 24.79
N ILE A 615 29.86 -6.81 24.49
CA ILE A 615 30.87 -6.89 23.43
C ILE A 615 31.97 -7.82 23.92
N LEU A 616 32.23 -8.90 23.19
CA LEU A 616 33.23 -9.90 23.55
C LEU A 616 34.56 -9.56 22.86
N HIS A 617 35.56 -9.15 23.64
CA HIS A 617 36.88 -8.78 23.11
C HIS A 617 37.80 -10.00 22.93
N LYS A 618 37.58 -11.04 23.73
CA LYS A 618 38.38 -12.27 23.67
C LYS A 618 37.55 -13.49 24.08
N LEU A 619 37.48 -14.48 23.19
CA LEU A 619 36.70 -15.70 23.36
C LEU A 619 37.61 -16.92 23.19
N THR A 620 37.90 -17.66 24.26
CA THR A 620 38.81 -18.81 24.19
C THR A 620 38.06 -20.13 24.14
N CYS A 621 38.46 -21.01 23.21
CA CYS A 621 37.95 -22.37 23.12
C CYS A 621 38.40 -23.22 24.31
N SER A 622 37.48 -23.89 25.00
CA SER A 622 37.83 -24.76 26.14
C SER A 622 38.58 -26.03 25.76
N ASN A 623 38.49 -26.45 24.49
CA ASN A 623 39.12 -27.68 24.00
C ASN A 623 40.56 -27.43 23.50
N CYS A 624 40.75 -26.46 22.59
CA CYS A 624 42.05 -26.20 21.98
C CYS A 624 42.80 -24.99 22.56
N ASN A 625 42.19 -24.21 23.45
CA ASN A 625 42.73 -22.97 24.05
C ASN A 625 43.10 -21.85 23.06
N SER A 626 42.68 -21.96 21.79
CA SER A 626 42.84 -20.90 20.79
C SER A 626 41.67 -19.92 20.81
N GLU A 627 41.80 -18.80 20.08
CA GLU A 627 40.69 -17.88 19.82
C GLU A 627 39.55 -18.64 19.11
N TYR A 628 38.36 -18.57 19.69
CA TYR A 628 37.25 -19.48 19.39
C TYR A 628 36.68 -19.25 18.00
N ALA A 629 36.63 -17.98 17.57
CA ALA A 629 36.17 -17.62 16.23
C ALA A 629 37.09 -18.16 15.11
N GLN A 630 38.34 -18.51 15.44
CA GLN A 630 39.36 -18.93 14.47
C GLN A 630 39.70 -20.43 14.52
N CYS A 631 39.29 -21.16 15.55
CA CYS A 631 39.59 -22.58 15.67
C CYS A 631 38.58 -23.46 14.91
N GLU A 632 38.87 -24.75 14.72
CA GLU A 632 37.94 -25.69 14.06
C GLU A 632 36.89 -26.29 15.02
N CYS A 633 37.01 -26.08 16.33
CA CYS A 633 36.09 -26.67 17.31
C CYS A 633 34.70 -26.00 17.29
N ASN A 634 33.61 -26.75 17.43
CA ASN A 634 32.25 -26.19 17.35
C ASN A 634 31.40 -26.55 18.57
N SER A 635 31.04 -25.57 19.41
CA SER A 635 30.27 -25.76 20.65
C SER A 635 28.80 -26.14 20.43
N LEU A 636 28.32 -26.01 19.20
CA LEU A 636 27.00 -26.47 18.81
C LEU A 636 27.00 -27.98 18.51
N LEU A 637 28.05 -28.49 17.85
CA LEU A 637 28.17 -29.89 17.40
C LEU A 637 28.93 -30.79 18.40
N ASP A 638 29.92 -30.24 19.09
CA ASP A 638 30.84 -30.99 19.94
C ASP A 638 30.48 -30.83 21.43
N SER A 639 30.12 -31.91 22.10
CA SER A 639 29.71 -31.89 23.53
C SER A 639 30.81 -31.44 24.49
N ASN A 640 32.08 -31.55 24.09
CA ASN A 640 33.23 -31.25 24.94
C ASN A 640 33.81 -29.84 24.67
N VAL A 641 33.18 -29.06 23.79
CA VAL A 641 33.64 -27.73 23.41
C VAL A 641 32.76 -26.69 24.08
N GLY A 642 33.39 -25.82 24.84
CA GLY A 642 32.80 -24.65 25.48
C GLY A 642 33.53 -23.38 25.09
N ARG A 643 32.91 -22.25 25.42
CA ARG A 643 33.39 -20.90 25.11
C ARG A 643 33.67 -20.17 26.41
N ARG A 644 34.93 -19.83 26.68
CA ARG A 644 35.33 -19.02 27.84
C ARG A 644 35.47 -17.56 27.42
N ILE A 645 34.72 -16.67 28.08
CA ILE A 645 34.81 -15.23 27.86
C ILE A 645 35.95 -14.71 28.74
N ASP A 646 37.07 -14.31 28.13
CA ASP A 646 38.24 -13.81 28.86
C ASP A 646 38.18 -12.29 29.09
N SER A 647 37.51 -11.55 28.21
CA SER A 647 37.35 -10.10 28.29
C SER A 647 36.08 -9.64 27.56
N CYS A 648 35.35 -8.71 28.16
CA CYS A 648 34.13 -8.12 27.58
C CYS A 648 33.82 -6.73 28.13
N THR A 649 32.97 -5.99 27.43
CA THR A 649 32.41 -4.70 27.88
C THR A 649 30.88 -4.76 27.84
N PRO A 650 30.18 -4.35 28.92
CA PRO A 650 28.72 -4.32 28.93
C PRO A 650 28.18 -3.23 28.01
N LEU A 651 27.04 -3.50 27.39
CA LEU A 651 26.27 -2.56 26.58
C LEU A 651 25.19 -1.85 27.42
N HIS A 652 24.50 -0.88 26.82
CA HIS A 652 23.32 -0.28 27.43
C HIS A 652 22.21 -1.33 27.65
N PRO A 653 21.45 -1.25 28.76
CA PRO A 653 20.32 -2.13 28.99
C PRO A 653 19.23 -1.99 27.94
N HIS A 654 18.48 -3.06 27.71
CA HIS A 654 17.35 -3.12 26.79
C HIS A 654 16.19 -3.94 27.36
N TRP A 655 14.99 -3.72 26.83
CA TRP A 655 13.78 -4.42 27.26
C TRP A 655 13.71 -5.84 26.69
N THR A 656 13.28 -6.79 27.52
CA THR A 656 13.01 -8.18 27.10
C THR A 656 11.96 -8.85 27.97
N ASP A 657 11.15 -9.72 27.37
CA ASP A 657 10.22 -10.64 28.04
C ASP A 657 10.78 -12.07 28.09
N ARG A 658 11.99 -12.28 27.56
CA ARG A 658 12.72 -13.55 27.56
C ARG A 658 14.13 -13.32 28.10
N PRO A 659 14.31 -12.97 29.38
CA PRO A 659 15.65 -12.85 29.95
C PRO A 659 16.32 -14.23 30.00
N ASN A 660 17.60 -14.31 29.60
CA ASN A 660 18.37 -15.50 29.92
C ASN A 660 18.64 -15.52 31.42
N GLY A 661 18.20 -16.58 32.09
CA GLY A 661 18.49 -16.84 33.50
C GLY A 661 19.97 -17.10 33.78
#